data_AF-A0A8J6NUH1-F1
#
_entry.id   AF-A0A8J6NUH1-F1
#
_cell.length_a   1.000
_cell.length_b   1.000
_cell.length_c   1.000
_cell.angle_alpha   90.00
_cell.angle_beta   90.00
_cell.angle_gamma   90.00
#
_symmetry.space_group_name_H-M   'P 1'
#
loop_
_entity.id
_entity.type
_entity.pdbx_description
1 polymer ?
#
loop_
_entity_poly.entity_id
_entity_poly.type
_entity_poly.pdbx_seq_one_letter_code
_entity_poly.pdbx_strand_id
1 'polypeptide(L)'
;MGCLSLEKKRRFNKIRWKMIAALVLWTLLFWSGFGLESNEIISKLGAQPQTVFAATQGADSQVPFQVKDSADPASQPPKNQVDEYKARVPKTVVELQQFRRSVSVAIRKSTGQEGTATLINLNPSINTWFLLLIQWRGDQPAEAYHLENPMPATQKLLLDPGYPEGMVIVSQKDIHRCALWSAPSDSELAKAVASGKAYAPLCGKRLLLRNKTKGHKTTLEQVTDLLRTHVWQGEKITTFVRETFYQDTYLNTSILIEANNPSAGTSPHPSGAPAPPLTNPRYSNKFLIPQELGIDLESETGNNVLVGRWYRARKLPGVFVSVIEPNLVTEEIIANQRKQVNLLDEVESDALVYMVAFDLDLFDLGFEMGTEHPKVNWSDRVPEQVRDNTLPGPDGIETLEPLKMTGWVSPADRERVAATFVGGFKRYHGAFRWSDLALKNYGSHYGFIEHGTVLSKLQPGLATVAVFEDGTVDLKTWTEKNNADLWRIRHARQNGVPIIEYDAASGTSRVGALVPRWGQGNWSGSADNRFRTVRAGLGLQEYEGRRFLIYGYFSAATPSAMARVFQAYLCRYALLLDINALEHTYLAVYRHQCSEFSVQHLIKGMSVLDQTRGNRVIPRFLGYPDNRDFFYLLKKVNP
;
A
#
# COMPACT_ATOMS: atom_id res chain seq x y z
N MET A 1 33.56 -26.01 -32.77
CA MET A 1 32.37 -25.89 -33.65
C MET A 1 31.25 -25.09 -32.96
N GLY A 2 31.42 -23.78 -32.76
CA GLY A 2 30.59 -23.03 -31.80
C GLY A 2 30.10 -21.64 -32.24
N CYS A 3 30.01 -21.33 -33.54
CA CYS A 3 29.54 -20.01 -34.00
C CYS A 3 28.19 -20.00 -34.74
N LEU A 4 27.59 -21.16 -35.05
CA LEU A 4 26.37 -21.25 -35.87
C LEU A 4 25.03 -21.25 -35.06
N SER A 5 25.09 -21.16 -33.73
CA SER A 5 23.91 -21.29 -32.85
C SER A 5 23.19 -19.95 -32.54
N LEU A 6 23.91 -18.82 -32.56
CA LEU A 6 23.37 -17.52 -32.17
C LEU A 6 22.54 -16.83 -33.28
N GLU A 7 22.88 -17.04 -34.55
CA GLU A 7 22.11 -16.45 -35.67
C GLU A 7 20.78 -17.16 -35.94
N LYS A 8 20.70 -18.49 -35.73
CA LYS A 8 19.43 -19.23 -35.81
C LYS A 8 18.46 -18.79 -34.71
N LYS A 9 18.92 -18.55 -33.48
CA LYS A 9 18.10 -18.00 -32.38
C LYS A 9 17.59 -16.59 -32.68
N ARG A 10 18.41 -15.72 -33.29
CA ARG A 10 17.99 -14.37 -33.71
C ARG A 10 16.96 -14.38 -34.85
N ARG A 11 17.10 -15.28 -35.84
CA ARG A 11 16.10 -15.44 -36.92
C ARG A 11 14.77 -16.01 -36.40
N PHE A 12 14.81 -16.96 -35.48
CA PHE A 12 13.58 -17.53 -34.87
C PHE A 12 12.81 -16.50 -34.05
N ASN A 13 13.49 -15.65 -33.28
CA ASN A 13 12.86 -14.56 -32.53
C ASN A 13 12.26 -13.47 -33.43
N LYS A 14 12.88 -13.16 -34.58
CA LYS A 14 12.35 -12.19 -35.55
C LYS A 14 11.06 -12.68 -36.23
N ILE A 15 10.97 -13.97 -36.53
CA ILE A 15 9.76 -14.57 -37.14
C ILE A 15 8.62 -14.65 -36.11
N ARG A 16 8.93 -14.97 -34.84
CA ARG A 16 7.97 -14.95 -33.73
C ARG A 16 7.36 -13.58 -33.47
N TRP A 17 8.19 -12.53 -33.45
CA TRP A 17 7.71 -11.14 -33.28
C TRP A 17 6.81 -10.69 -34.44
N LYS A 18 7.11 -11.11 -35.68
CA LYS A 18 6.25 -10.81 -36.83
C LYS A 18 4.88 -11.50 -36.76
N MET A 19 4.81 -12.73 -36.25
CA MET A 19 3.52 -13.41 -36.06
C MET A 19 2.68 -12.80 -34.94
N ILE A 20 3.30 -12.39 -33.82
CA ILE A 20 2.58 -11.72 -32.72
C ILE A 20 2.06 -10.35 -33.18
N ALA A 21 2.88 -9.57 -33.88
CA ALA A 21 2.46 -8.29 -34.46
C ALA A 21 1.33 -8.48 -35.48
N ALA A 22 1.38 -9.52 -36.32
CA ALA A 22 0.33 -9.83 -37.26
C ALA A 22 -0.99 -10.25 -36.58
N LEU A 23 -0.92 -11.03 -35.49
CA LEU A 23 -2.12 -11.41 -34.72
C LEU A 23 -2.80 -10.19 -34.09
N VAL A 24 -2.00 -9.30 -33.49
CA VAL A 24 -2.46 -8.04 -32.88
C VAL A 24 -3.07 -7.12 -33.95
N LEU A 25 -2.40 -6.97 -35.10
CA LEU A 25 -2.92 -6.18 -36.22
C LEU A 25 -4.23 -6.76 -36.76
N TRP A 26 -4.35 -8.08 -36.85
CA TRP A 26 -5.55 -8.75 -37.36
C TRP A 26 -6.75 -8.55 -36.41
N THR A 27 -6.55 -8.63 -35.09
CA THR A 27 -7.60 -8.28 -34.11
C THR A 27 -7.97 -6.80 -34.10
N LEU A 28 -7.03 -5.89 -34.35
CA LEU A 28 -7.30 -4.45 -34.42
C LEU A 28 -8.06 -4.07 -35.70
N LEU A 29 -7.72 -4.71 -36.83
CA LEU A 29 -8.40 -4.50 -38.12
C LEU A 29 -9.80 -5.13 -38.15
N PHE A 30 -10.04 -6.20 -37.39
CA PHE A 30 -11.38 -6.81 -37.29
C PHE A 30 -12.36 -5.99 -36.44
N TRP A 31 -11.87 -5.05 -35.63
CA TRP A 31 -12.69 -4.18 -34.77
C TRP A 31 -12.78 -2.73 -35.23
N SER A 32 -11.96 -2.29 -36.18
CA SER A 32 -12.06 -0.94 -36.79
C SER A 32 -13.11 -0.83 -37.91
N GLY A 33 -13.96 -1.85 -38.10
CA GLY A 33 -14.99 -1.91 -39.14
C GLY A 33 -16.35 -1.28 -38.77
N PHE A 34 -16.51 -0.68 -37.59
CA PHE A 34 -17.72 0.07 -37.22
C PHE A 34 -17.35 1.52 -36.90
N GLY A 35 -17.73 2.41 -37.80
CA GLY A 35 -17.22 3.79 -37.89
C GLY A 35 -17.86 4.81 -36.96
N LEU A 36 -17.37 6.03 -37.08
CA LEU A 36 -18.16 7.23 -37.38
C LEU A 36 -17.22 8.41 -37.70
N GLU A 37 -17.59 9.12 -38.76
CA GLU A 37 -16.97 10.34 -39.30
C GLU A 37 -17.23 11.55 -38.39
N SER A 38 -16.31 12.52 -38.35
CA SER A 38 -16.65 13.95 -38.52
C SER A 38 -15.38 14.82 -38.62
N ASN A 39 -15.50 15.87 -39.44
CA ASN A 39 -14.44 16.72 -39.99
C ASN A 39 -13.82 17.76 -39.05
N GLU A 40 -12.56 18.08 -39.36
CA GLU A 40 -11.81 19.35 -39.23
C GLU A 40 -12.63 20.60 -39.69
N ILE A 41 -12.43 21.89 -39.31
CA ILE A 41 -11.23 22.77 -39.20
C ILE A 41 -11.63 24.16 -38.59
N ILE A 42 -10.75 24.71 -37.73
CA ILE A 42 -10.20 26.09 -37.55
C ILE A 42 -11.07 27.38 -37.75
N SER A 43 -11.06 28.30 -36.76
CA SER A 43 -10.35 29.61 -36.83
C SER A 43 -10.50 30.55 -35.61
N LYS A 44 -9.49 31.42 -35.45
CA LYS A 44 -9.14 32.31 -34.33
C LYS A 44 -9.78 33.71 -34.45
N LEU A 45 -9.92 34.42 -33.31
CA LEU A 45 -9.31 35.73 -32.95
C LEU A 45 -10.24 36.59 -32.07
N GLY A 46 -9.66 37.20 -31.02
CA GLY A 46 -9.82 38.63 -30.78
C GLY A 46 -10.47 39.13 -29.48
N ALA A 47 -9.66 39.91 -28.73
CA ALA A 47 -10.01 41.07 -27.90
C ALA A 47 -10.49 40.90 -26.44
N GLN A 48 -9.63 41.35 -25.52
CA GLN A 48 -10.00 42.01 -24.26
C GLN A 48 -10.46 43.47 -24.55
N PRO A 49 -11.17 44.14 -23.62
CA PRO A 49 -10.46 44.95 -22.62
C PRO A 49 -11.05 44.91 -21.20
N GLN A 50 -10.24 45.45 -20.29
CA GLN A 50 -10.42 45.64 -18.84
C GLN A 50 -11.61 46.52 -18.46
N THR A 51 -12.12 46.37 -17.23
CA THR A 51 -12.41 47.51 -16.35
C THR A 51 -12.54 47.11 -14.88
N VAL A 52 -12.13 48.07 -14.06
CA VAL A 52 -11.94 48.12 -12.60
C VAL A 52 -13.27 48.40 -11.90
N PHE A 53 -13.54 47.78 -10.74
CA PHE A 53 -14.35 48.40 -9.68
C PHE A 53 -13.88 47.99 -8.28
N ALA A 54 -13.91 48.99 -7.40
CA ALA A 54 -13.39 49.02 -6.05
C ALA A 54 -14.21 48.19 -5.05
N ALA A 55 -13.53 47.56 -4.08
CA ALA A 55 -14.13 46.92 -2.93
C ALA A 55 -13.97 47.81 -1.70
N THR A 56 -15.09 48.31 -1.18
CA THR A 56 -15.21 48.94 0.13
C THR A 56 -15.26 47.87 1.22
N GLN A 57 -14.49 48.10 2.28
CA GLN A 57 -14.46 47.27 3.49
C GLN A 57 -15.74 47.53 4.32
N GLY A 58 -16.53 46.50 4.54
CA GLY A 58 -17.57 46.46 5.57
C GLY A 58 -17.14 45.50 6.66
N ALA A 59 -16.84 46.03 7.85
CA ALA A 59 -16.62 45.28 9.06
C ALA A 59 -17.95 44.67 9.51
N ASP A 60 -17.97 43.37 9.85
CA ASP A 60 -19.12 42.81 10.54
C ASP A 60 -18.74 41.84 11.68
N SER A 61 -19.12 42.30 12.87
CA SER A 61 -19.51 41.62 14.09
C SER A 61 -19.13 40.14 14.29
N GLN A 62 -18.18 39.91 15.20
CA GLN A 62 -17.96 38.61 15.83
C GLN A 62 -19.10 38.30 16.83
N VAL A 63 -20.03 37.42 16.45
CA VAL A 63 -20.89 36.70 17.41
C VAL A 63 -20.19 35.39 17.76
N PRO A 64 -19.95 35.07 19.05
CA PRO A 64 -19.24 33.85 19.42
C PRO A 64 -20.08 32.61 19.10
N PHE A 65 -19.53 31.77 18.22
CA PHE A 65 -20.05 30.45 17.86
C PHE A 65 -19.96 29.52 19.08
N GLN A 66 -21.08 29.32 19.77
CA GLN A 66 -21.22 28.30 20.82
C GLN A 66 -21.40 26.94 20.14
N VAL A 67 -20.29 26.22 19.95
CA VAL A 67 -20.32 24.79 19.64
C VAL A 67 -20.89 24.09 20.87
N LYS A 68 -22.13 23.59 20.79
CA LYS A 68 -22.53 22.49 21.67
C LYS A 68 -21.64 21.31 21.31
N ASP A 69 -20.56 21.13 22.07
CA ASP A 69 -19.75 19.92 22.04
C ASP A 69 -20.66 18.75 22.45
N SER A 70 -21.18 18.05 21.45
CA SER A 70 -21.69 16.70 21.62
C SER A 70 -20.87 15.79 20.73
N ALA A 71 -19.73 15.34 21.26
CA ALA A 71 -19.36 13.93 21.34
C ALA A 71 -17.84 13.80 21.53
N ASP A 72 -17.47 13.33 22.72
CA ASP A 72 -16.33 12.42 22.88
C ASP A 72 -16.30 11.43 21.70
N PRO A 73 -15.15 11.11 21.08
CA PRO A 73 -15.09 10.03 20.10
C PRO A 73 -15.55 8.74 20.76
N ALA A 74 -16.83 8.40 20.57
CA ALA A 74 -17.42 7.26 21.23
C ALA A 74 -16.73 6.00 20.66
N SER A 75 -15.92 5.36 21.49
CA SER A 75 -15.39 4.02 21.25
C SER A 75 -16.51 2.99 21.01
N GLN A 76 -17.75 3.34 21.41
CA GLN A 76 -18.94 2.56 21.15
C GLN A 76 -19.79 3.14 20.00
N PRO A 77 -19.98 2.37 18.92
CA PRO A 77 -20.82 2.75 17.79
C PRO A 77 -22.31 2.59 18.10
N PRO A 78 -23.21 3.37 17.44
CA PRO A 78 -24.65 3.14 17.50
C PRO A 78 -25.04 1.71 17.10
N LYS A 79 -26.00 1.11 17.81
CA LYS A 79 -26.43 -0.28 17.59
C LYS A 79 -26.82 -0.55 16.13
N ASN A 80 -27.57 0.36 15.50
CA ASN A 80 -27.98 0.20 14.10
C ASN A 80 -26.77 0.13 13.15
N GLN A 81 -25.72 0.91 13.39
CA GLN A 81 -24.50 0.88 12.56
C GLN A 81 -23.70 -0.41 12.77
N VAL A 82 -23.73 -0.99 13.97
CA VAL A 82 -23.17 -2.33 14.25
C VAL A 82 -23.96 -3.41 13.53
N ASP A 83 -25.28 -3.31 13.56
CA ASP A 83 -26.17 -4.27 12.91
C ASP A 83 -26.00 -4.23 11.39
N GLU A 84 -25.93 -3.03 10.79
CA GLU A 84 -25.57 -2.83 9.38
C GLU A 84 -24.20 -3.43 9.05
N TYR A 85 -23.17 -3.17 9.86
CA TYR A 85 -21.83 -3.72 9.67
C TYR A 85 -21.89 -5.25 9.62
N LYS A 86 -22.58 -5.88 10.57
CA LYS A 86 -22.68 -7.35 10.69
C LYS A 86 -23.62 -7.99 9.68
N ALA A 87 -24.59 -7.26 9.15
CA ALA A 87 -25.61 -7.79 8.26
C ALA A 87 -24.99 -8.50 7.05
N ARG A 88 -25.57 -9.64 6.66
CA ARG A 88 -25.15 -10.40 5.48
C ARG A 88 -26.11 -10.11 4.33
N VAL A 89 -26.00 -8.90 3.80
CA VAL A 89 -26.83 -8.37 2.71
C VAL A 89 -25.95 -7.55 1.77
N PRO A 90 -26.38 -7.35 0.51
CA PRO A 90 -25.79 -6.32 -0.34
C PRO A 90 -25.85 -4.96 0.37
N LYS A 91 -24.73 -4.25 0.37
CA LYS A 91 -24.56 -2.96 1.05
C LYS A 91 -23.59 -2.06 0.30
N THR A 92 -23.40 -0.86 0.82
CA THR A 92 -22.41 0.12 0.40
C THR A 92 -21.22 0.12 1.36
N VAL A 93 -20.11 0.74 0.94
CA VAL A 93 -18.95 0.92 1.82
C VAL A 93 -19.28 1.78 3.05
N VAL A 94 -20.33 2.62 3.00
CA VAL A 94 -20.76 3.45 4.14
C VAL A 94 -21.31 2.59 5.28
N GLU A 95 -22.06 1.53 4.96
CA GLU A 95 -22.60 0.59 5.95
C GLU A 95 -21.52 -0.31 6.60
N LEU A 96 -20.30 -0.34 6.04
CA LEU A 96 -19.14 -0.93 6.70
C LEU A 96 -18.51 -0.03 7.77
N GLN A 97 -18.91 1.24 7.83
CA GLN A 97 -18.33 2.20 8.79
C GLN A 97 -19.22 2.28 10.03
N GLN A 98 -18.98 1.36 10.98
CA GLN A 98 -19.79 1.28 12.19
C GLN A 98 -19.63 2.49 13.11
N PHE A 99 -18.55 3.27 12.99
CA PHE A 99 -18.28 4.45 13.84
C PHE A 99 -18.63 5.78 13.17
N ARG A 100 -19.20 5.74 11.97
CA ARG A 100 -19.43 6.94 11.16
C ARG A 100 -20.38 7.92 11.85
N ARG A 101 -20.18 9.22 11.59
CA ARG A 101 -21.07 10.29 12.03
C ARG A 101 -21.57 11.08 10.84
N SER A 102 -22.86 11.35 10.81
CA SER A 102 -23.52 12.07 9.72
C SER A 102 -24.25 13.28 10.26
N VAL A 103 -24.09 14.42 9.58
CA VAL A 103 -24.82 15.66 9.83
C VAL A 103 -25.42 16.13 8.52
N SER A 104 -26.69 16.51 8.54
CA SER A 104 -27.39 17.05 7.37
C SER A 104 -27.92 18.45 7.66
N VAL A 105 -27.75 19.37 6.71
CA VAL A 105 -28.29 20.75 6.80
C VAL A 105 -28.96 21.13 5.48
N ALA A 106 -29.94 22.04 5.56
CA ALA A 106 -30.49 22.68 4.38
C ALA A 106 -29.43 23.59 3.74
N ILE A 107 -29.33 23.54 2.41
CA ILE A 107 -28.39 24.33 1.63
C ILE A 107 -29.12 25.10 0.53
N ARG A 108 -28.48 26.17 0.05
CA ARG A 108 -29.02 27.01 -1.03
C ARG A 108 -27.88 27.55 -1.88
N LYS A 109 -28.04 27.53 -3.20
CA LYS A 109 -27.16 28.24 -4.15
C LYS A 109 -27.45 29.73 -4.12
N SER A 110 -26.50 30.54 -4.58
CA SER A 110 -26.74 31.96 -4.87
C SER A 110 -27.85 32.18 -5.90
N THR A 111 -28.10 31.20 -6.77
CA THR A 111 -29.22 31.19 -7.74
C THR A 111 -30.58 30.91 -7.11
N GLY A 112 -30.66 30.66 -5.81
CA GLY A 112 -31.88 30.35 -5.08
C GLY A 112 -32.28 28.88 -5.08
N GLN A 113 -31.57 28.01 -5.80
CA GLN A 113 -31.83 26.56 -5.78
C GLN A 113 -31.55 25.98 -4.39
N GLU A 114 -32.54 25.30 -3.81
CA GLU A 114 -32.44 24.69 -2.48
C GLU A 114 -32.11 23.19 -2.55
N GLY A 115 -31.51 22.67 -1.48
CA GLY A 115 -31.14 21.27 -1.36
C GLY A 115 -30.81 20.88 0.07
N THR A 116 -30.22 19.69 0.23
CA THR A 116 -29.66 19.18 1.48
C THR A 116 -28.20 18.78 1.26
N ALA A 117 -27.31 19.24 2.13
CA ALA A 117 -25.96 18.70 2.24
C ALA A 117 -25.91 17.72 3.41
N THR A 118 -25.29 16.56 3.22
CA THR A 118 -24.98 15.60 4.29
C THR A 118 -23.48 15.37 4.33
N LEU A 119 -22.84 15.64 5.46
CA LEU A 119 -21.43 15.37 5.71
C LEU A 119 -21.32 14.11 6.58
N ILE A 120 -20.62 13.10 6.07
CA ILE A 120 -20.37 11.84 6.76
C ILE A 120 -18.88 11.76 7.10
N ASN A 121 -18.53 11.85 8.37
CA ASN A 121 -17.20 11.49 8.86
C ASN A 121 -17.14 9.96 8.97
N LEU A 122 -16.24 9.31 8.22
CA LEU A 122 -16.19 7.85 8.14
C LEU A 122 -15.65 7.21 9.43
N ASN A 123 -14.81 7.93 10.18
CA ASN A 123 -14.35 7.54 11.51
C ASN A 123 -13.91 8.79 12.30
N PRO A 124 -14.73 9.29 13.24
CA PRO A 124 -14.44 10.51 14.00
C PRO A 124 -13.17 10.49 14.84
N SER A 125 -12.70 9.32 15.24
CA SER A 125 -11.48 9.18 16.04
C SER A 125 -10.22 9.38 15.18
N ILE A 126 -10.32 9.09 13.89
CA ILE A 126 -9.24 9.30 12.91
C ILE A 126 -9.42 10.64 12.19
N ASN A 127 -10.66 11.02 11.88
CA ASN A 127 -11.04 12.35 11.40
C ASN A 127 -10.38 12.79 10.07
N THR A 128 -9.96 11.82 9.24
CA THR A 128 -9.28 12.09 7.96
C THR A 128 -10.23 12.07 6.77
N TRP A 129 -11.06 11.03 6.61
CA TRP A 129 -11.91 10.87 5.42
C TRP A 129 -13.38 11.16 5.67
N PHE A 130 -13.97 11.87 4.71
CA PHE A 130 -15.36 12.28 4.73
C PHE A 130 -16.04 12.05 3.38
N LEU A 131 -17.33 11.76 3.42
CA LEU A 131 -18.21 11.89 2.25
C LEU A 131 -19.10 13.11 2.42
N LEU A 132 -19.09 14.01 1.44
CA LEU A 132 -20.06 15.08 1.32
C LEU A 132 -21.08 14.69 0.25
N LEU A 133 -22.33 14.55 0.64
CA LEU A 133 -23.45 14.27 -0.25
C LEU A 133 -24.25 15.55 -0.47
N ILE A 134 -24.44 15.96 -1.71
CA ILE A 134 -25.23 17.13 -2.08
C ILE A 134 -26.44 16.67 -2.88
N GLN A 135 -27.63 16.91 -2.33
CA GLN A 135 -28.91 16.56 -2.93
C GLN A 135 -29.71 17.85 -3.18
N TRP A 136 -29.74 18.32 -4.42
CA TRP A 136 -30.61 19.45 -4.81
C TRP A 136 -32.06 19.00 -4.91
N ARG A 137 -33.02 19.91 -4.68
CA ARG A 137 -34.45 19.62 -4.92
C ARG A 137 -34.68 19.29 -6.41
N GLY A 138 -35.41 18.20 -6.66
CA GLY A 138 -35.64 17.60 -7.97
C GLY A 138 -35.33 16.09 -7.95
N ASP A 139 -35.60 15.38 -9.05
CA ASP A 139 -35.41 13.92 -9.17
C ASP A 139 -33.97 13.49 -9.50
N GLN A 140 -32.99 14.37 -9.33
CA GLN A 140 -31.58 14.02 -9.55
C GLN A 140 -31.03 13.25 -8.35
N PRO A 141 -30.15 12.25 -8.53
CA PRO A 141 -29.51 11.57 -7.41
C PRO A 141 -28.53 12.50 -6.68
N ALA A 142 -28.26 12.21 -5.40
CA ALA A 142 -27.25 12.92 -4.63
C ALA A 142 -25.86 12.79 -5.28
N GLU A 143 -25.16 13.91 -5.40
CA GLU A 143 -23.75 13.93 -5.79
C GLU A 143 -22.87 13.62 -4.58
N ALA A 144 -21.93 12.68 -4.71
CA ALA A 144 -21.04 12.28 -3.63
C ALA A 144 -19.59 12.73 -3.89
N TYR A 145 -19.02 13.45 -2.93
CA TYR A 145 -17.66 13.97 -2.96
C TYR A 145 -16.82 13.32 -1.84
N HIS A 146 -15.68 12.73 -2.21
CA HIS A 146 -14.74 12.16 -1.24
C HIS A 146 -13.75 13.23 -0.79
N LEU A 147 -13.87 13.67 0.46
CA LEU A 147 -13.05 14.73 1.03
C LEU A 147 -12.02 14.15 2.00
N GLU A 148 -10.83 14.76 2.01
CA GLU A 148 -9.76 14.46 2.94
C GLU A 148 -9.38 15.71 3.75
N ASN A 149 -9.38 15.54 5.06
CA ASN A 149 -8.87 16.49 6.03
C ASN A 149 -7.35 16.27 6.19
N PRO A 150 -6.48 17.16 5.68
CA PRO A 150 -5.03 17.00 5.75
C PRO A 150 -4.46 17.24 7.16
N MET A 151 -5.27 17.74 8.10
CA MET A 151 -4.84 18.05 9.48
C MET A 151 -5.81 17.45 10.52
N PRO A 152 -6.01 16.12 10.52
CA PRO A 152 -7.06 15.46 11.30
C PRO A 152 -6.97 15.72 12.81
N ALA A 153 -5.77 15.90 13.36
CA ALA A 153 -5.54 16.13 14.79
C ALA A 153 -5.95 17.54 15.27
N THR A 154 -5.98 18.53 14.37
CA THR A 154 -6.17 19.95 14.76
C THR A 154 -7.29 20.66 14.01
N GLN A 155 -7.91 19.99 13.04
CA GLN A 155 -8.94 20.53 12.17
C GLN A 155 -10.23 19.69 12.25
N LYS A 156 -11.37 20.35 12.47
CA LYS A 156 -12.73 19.77 12.37
C LYS A 156 -13.44 20.32 11.14
N LEU A 157 -14.21 19.48 10.46
CA LEU A 157 -15.03 19.84 9.31
C LEU A 157 -16.51 19.80 9.68
N LEU A 158 -17.24 20.89 9.43
CA LEU A 158 -18.63 21.07 9.86
C LEU A 158 -19.50 21.61 8.73
N LEU A 159 -20.80 21.30 8.81
CA LEU A 159 -21.87 21.98 8.09
C LEU A 159 -22.57 22.93 9.05
N ASP A 160 -22.74 24.19 8.64
CA ASP A 160 -23.38 25.24 9.43
C ASP A 160 -24.68 25.69 8.72
N PRO A 161 -25.87 25.54 9.33
CA PRO A 161 -27.12 26.04 8.76
C PRO A 161 -27.11 27.56 8.48
N GLY A 162 -26.30 28.33 9.21
CA GLY A 162 -26.08 29.76 8.96
C GLY A 162 -25.17 30.05 7.77
N TYR A 163 -24.56 29.03 7.16
CA TYR A 163 -23.68 29.14 6.01
C TYR A 163 -24.05 28.13 4.90
N PRO A 164 -25.20 28.34 4.23
CA PRO A 164 -25.85 27.32 3.38
C PRO A 164 -25.16 27.05 2.04
N GLU A 165 -24.08 27.77 1.72
CA GLU A 165 -23.34 27.71 0.45
C GLU A 165 -22.04 26.91 0.54
N GLY A 166 -21.71 26.39 1.72
CA GLY A 166 -20.39 25.86 1.97
C GLY A 166 -20.17 25.10 3.27
N MET A 167 -18.90 24.85 3.57
CA MET A 167 -18.45 24.16 4.77
C MET A 167 -17.69 25.11 5.70
N VAL A 168 -17.72 24.78 6.99
CA VAL A 168 -16.95 25.46 8.03
C VAL A 168 -15.80 24.55 8.47
N ILE A 169 -14.58 25.08 8.39
CA ILE A 169 -13.37 24.42 8.85
C ILE A 169 -12.96 25.10 10.16
N VAL A 170 -13.01 24.35 11.26
CA VAL A 170 -12.59 24.85 12.57
C VAL A 170 -11.22 24.29 12.87
N SER A 171 -10.24 25.17 13.07
CA SER A 171 -8.92 24.83 13.57
C SER A 171 -8.74 25.37 14.98
N GLN A 172 -7.66 25.00 15.67
CA GLN A 172 -7.34 25.55 17.00
C GLN A 172 -7.22 27.09 17.04
N LYS A 173 -6.92 27.74 15.90
CA LYS A 173 -6.59 29.17 15.83
C LYS A 173 -7.61 30.02 15.07
N ASP A 174 -8.44 29.41 14.24
CA ASP A 174 -9.29 30.11 13.28
C ASP A 174 -10.48 29.26 12.84
N ILE A 175 -11.58 29.93 12.47
CA ILE A 175 -12.76 29.38 11.82
C ILE A 175 -12.80 29.89 10.38
N HIS A 176 -12.63 28.99 9.42
CA HIS A 176 -12.64 29.32 8.00
C HIS A 176 -13.92 28.85 7.33
N ARG A 177 -14.61 29.76 6.62
CA ARG A 177 -15.81 29.46 5.84
C ARG A 177 -15.44 29.31 4.36
N CYS A 178 -15.80 28.18 3.76
CA CYS A 178 -15.52 27.89 2.36
C CYS A 178 -16.79 27.75 1.55
N ALA A 179 -17.03 28.66 0.61
CA ALA A 179 -18.13 28.54 -0.35
C ALA A 179 -17.79 27.44 -1.39
N LEU A 180 -18.32 26.23 -1.19
CA LEU A 180 -17.99 25.06 -2.01
C LEU A 180 -18.98 24.85 -3.16
N TRP A 181 -20.24 25.28 -3.00
CA TRP A 181 -21.35 25.03 -3.94
C TRP A 181 -22.23 26.26 -4.21
N SER A 182 -21.68 27.47 -4.06
CA SER A 182 -22.39 28.74 -4.21
C SER A 182 -23.07 28.92 -5.58
N ALA A 183 -22.38 28.75 -6.71
CA ALA A 183 -22.96 28.87 -8.07
C ALA A 183 -22.41 27.81 -9.05
N PRO A 184 -23.13 27.38 -10.11
CA PRO A 184 -22.66 26.34 -11.04
C PRO A 184 -21.35 26.67 -11.77
N SER A 185 -21.18 27.91 -12.25
CA SER A 185 -19.96 28.37 -12.93
C SER A 185 -18.80 28.64 -11.98
N ASP A 186 -19.09 28.84 -10.69
CA ASP A 186 -18.11 29.22 -9.68
C ASP A 186 -17.90 28.23 -8.53
N SER A 187 -18.56 27.07 -8.59
CA SER A 187 -18.45 26.03 -7.58
C SER A 187 -17.01 25.52 -7.52
N GLU A 188 -16.40 25.66 -6.34
CA GLU A 188 -15.06 25.15 -6.07
C GLU A 188 -15.04 23.62 -6.21
N LEU A 189 -16.11 22.92 -5.79
CA LEU A 189 -16.27 21.48 -5.98
C LEU A 189 -16.30 21.09 -7.46
N ALA A 190 -17.13 21.76 -8.27
CA ALA A 190 -17.20 21.45 -9.71
C ALA A 190 -15.84 21.69 -10.40
N LYS A 191 -15.15 22.79 -10.07
CA LYS A 191 -13.80 23.10 -10.57
C LYS A 191 -12.77 22.04 -10.12
N ALA A 192 -12.86 21.58 -8.87
CA ALA A 192 -11.97 20.57 -8.32
C ALA A 192 -12.19 19.19 -8.97
N VAL A 193 -13.43 18.78 -9.22
CA VAL A 193 -13.77 17.57 -9.99
C VAL A 193 -13.22 17.67 -11.41
N ALA A 194 -13.52 18.78 -12.11
CA ALA A 194 -13.10 19.01 -13.49
C ALA A 194 -11.57 19.07 -13.66
N SER A 195 -10.82 19.36 -12.60
CA SER A 195 -9.36 19.41 -12.64
C SER A 195 -8.71 18.05 -12.95
N GLY A 196 -9.41 16.94 -12.68
CA GLY A 196 -8.88 15.57 -12.87
C GLY A 196 -7.69 15.22 -11.99
N LYS A 197 -7.27 16.09 -11.06
CA LYS A 197 -6.18 15.81 -10.12
C LYS A 197 -6.64 14.79 -9.09
N ALA A 198 -5.81 13.79 -8.80
CA ALA A 198 -6.09 12.80 -7.73
C ALA A 198 -6.46 13.48 -6.40
N TYR A 199 -5.72 14.53 -6.06
CA TYR A 199 -5.99 15.41 -4.94
C TYR A 199 -6.15 16.83 -5.48
N ALA A 200 -7.39 17.29 -5.55
CA ALA A 200 -7.70 18.67 -5.91
C ALA A 200 -7.81 19.51 -4.63
N PRO A 201 -7.00 20.57 -4.47
CA PRO A 201 -7.09 21.40 -3.28
C PRO A 201 -8.39 22.20 -3.29
N LEU A 202 -9.01 22.30 -2.11
CA LEU A 202 -10.15 23.14 -1.80
C LEU A 202 -9.77 24.10 -0.65
N CYS A 203 -10.51 25.19 -0.46
CA CYS A 203 -10.39 26.07 0.71
C CYS A 203 -8.97 26.63 0.91
N GLY A 204 -8.25 26.94 -0.17
CA GLY A 204 -6.84 27.33 -0.08
C GLY A 204 -5.94 26.23 0.48
N LYS A 205 -6.16 24.97 0.08
CA LYS A 205 -5.43 23.74 0.49
C LYS A 205 -5.71 23.25 1.92
N ARG A 206 -6.69 23.81 2.62
CA ARG A 206 -7.11 23.32 3.95
C ARG A 206 -7.92 22.02 3.87
N LEU A 207 -8.45 21.72 2.69
CA LEU A 207 -9.25 20.54 2.41
C LEU A 207 -8.81 19.99 1.06
N LEU A 208 -8.86 18.67 0.88
CA LEU A 208 -8.57 18.03 -0.39
C LEU A 208 -9.81 17.27 -0.89
N LEU A 209 -10.16 17.43 -2.16
CA LEU A 209 -11.06 16.54 -2.87
C LEU A 209 -10.26 15.40 -3.48
N ARG A 210 -10.64 14.16 -3.16
CA ARG A 210 -10.11 12.95 -3.79
C ARG A 210 -10.92 12.64 -5.05
N ASN A 211 -10.26 12.62 -6.20
CA ASN A 211 -10.87 12.24 -7.47
C ASN A 211 -10.44 10.85 -7.92
N LYS A 212 -11.29 10.20 -8.73
CA LYS A 212 -10.94 8.95 -9.39
C LYS A 212 -9.76 9.17 -10.33
N THR A 213 -8.74 8.33 -10.22
CA THR A 213 -7.60 8.33 -11.13
C THR A 213 -7.35 6.95 -11.69
N LYS A 214 -6.70 6.91 -12.84
CA LYS A 214 -6.19 5.66 -13.41
C LYS A 214 -4.76 5.47 -12.92
N GLY A 215 -4.53 4.43 -12.13
CA GLY A 215 -3.18 4.07 -11.71
C GLY A 215 -2.34 3.56 -12.87
N HIS A 216 -1.04 3.79 -12.75
CA HIS A 216 -0.06 3.16 -13.60
C HIS A 216 -0.14 1.63 -13.45
N LYS A 217 0.05 0.93 -14.56
CA LYS A 217 0.20 -0.52 -14.61
C LYS A 217 1.43 -0.82 -15.45
N THR A 218 2.28 -1.72 -14.98
CA THR A 218 3.39 -2.19 -15.81
C THR A 218 2.86 -2.94 -17.04
N THR A 219 3.63 -3.01 -18.12
CA THR A 219 3.21 -3.70 -19.36
C THR A 219 2.79 -5.16 -19.11
N LEU A 220 3.49 -5.85 -18.20
CA LEU A 220 3.16 -7.22 -17.83
C LEU A 220 1.83 -7.33 -17.08
N GLU A 221 1.57 -6.39 -16.17
CA GLU A 221 0.30 -6.33 -15.46
C GLU A 221 -0.86 -6.03 -16.39
N GLN A 222 -0.67 -5.15 -17.38
CA GLN A 222 -1.71 -4.85 -18.38
C GLN A 222 -2.09 -6.09 -19.19
N VAL A 223 -1.10 -6.85 -19.68
CA VAL A 223 -1.33 -8.08 -20.43
C VAL A 223 -1.97 -9.16 -19.55
N THR A 224 -1.50 -9.31 -18.31
CA THR A 224 -2.05 -10.30 -17.36
C THR A 224 -3.48 -9.96 -16.97
N ASP A 225 -3.79 -8.71 -16.65
CA ASP A 225 -5.13 -8.26 -16.26
C ASP A 225 -6.11 -8.37 -17.45
N LEU A 226 -5.68 -8.01 -18.67
CA LEU A 226 -6.49 -8.16 -19.87
C LEU A 226 -6.89 -9.62 -20.12
N LEU A 227 -5.91 -10.53 -20.10
CA LEU A 227 -6.11 -11.96 -20.29
C LEU A 227 -7.02 -12.56 -19.20
N ARG A 228 -6.87 -12.11 -17.95
CA ARG A 228 -7.69 -12.56 -16.83
C ARG A 228 -9.14 -12.06 -16.91
N THR A 229 -9.35 -10.84 -17.42
CA THR A 229 -10.67 -10.18 -17.41
C THR A 229 -11.51 -10.53 -18.64
N HIS A 230 -10.90 -10.84 -19.79
CA HIS A 230 -11.63 -10.98 -21.06
C HIS A 230 -11.54 -12.37 -21.71
N VAL A 231 -10.77 -13.32 -21.14
CA VAL A 231 -10.59 -14.66 -21.73
C VAL A 231 -11.08 -15.74 -20.76
N TRP A 232 -12.08 -16.51 -21.19
CA TRP A 232 -12.53 -17.73 -20.50
C TRP A 232 -11.35 -18.73 -20.44
N GLN A 233 -10.96 -19.21 -19.25
CA GLN A 233 -9.70 -19.93 -18.97
C GLN A 233 -8.38 -19.12 -19.13
N GLY A 234 -8.43 -17.78 -19.07
CA GLY A 234 -7.27 -16.88 -19.20
C GLY A 234 -6.09 -17.17 -18.26
N GLU A 235 -6.30 -17.86 -17.13
CA GLU A 235 -5.23 -18.31 -16.22
C GLU A 235 -4.19 -19.20 -16.91
N LYS A 236 -4.62 -20.10 -17.82
CA LYS A 236 -3.70 -21.01 -18.55
C LYS A 236 -2.79 -20.25 -19.53
N ILE A 237 -3.28 -19.15 -20.11
CA ILE A 237 -2.53 -18.33 -21.07
C ILE A 237 -1.56 -17.38 -20.35
N THR A 238 -1.91 -16.90 -19.15
CA THR A 238 -0.94 -16.14 -18.33
C THR A 238 0.31 -16.96 -18.01
N THR A 239 0.16 -18.26 -17.78
CA THR A 239 1.27 -19.20 -17.55
C THR A 239 2.26 -19.21 -18.72
N PHE A 240 1.78 -19.16 -19.97
CA PHE A 240 2.63 -19.14 -21.18
C PHE A 240 3.45 -17.85 -21.36
N VAL A 241 2.91 -16.68 -21.01
CA VAL A 241 3.66 -15.40 -21.03
C VAL A 241 4.69 -15.35 -19.90
N ARG A 242 4.40 -16.03 -18.78
CA ARG A 242 5.23 -16.11 -17.58
C ARG A 242 6.45 -17.04 -17.72
N GLU A 243 6.29 -18.17 -18.42
CA GLU A 243 7.35 -19.17 -18.69
C GLU A 243 8.56 -18.62 -19.48
N THR A 244 8.40 -17.49 -20.18
CA THR A 244 9.47 -16.88 -20.98
C THR A 244 10.29 -15.82 -20.20
N PHE A 245 9.84 -15.38 -19.03
CA PHE A 245 10.45 -14.25 -18.30
C PHE A 245 10.89 -14.53 -16.84
N TYR A 246 10.41 -15.60 -16.18
CA TYR A 246 10.49 -15.74 -14.71
C TYR A 246 11.15 -17.04 -14.17
N GLN A 247 12.24 -17.52 -14.77
CA GLN A 247 13.07 -18.57 -14.14
C GLN A 247 14.38 -17.98 -13.61
N ASP A 248 14.55 -17.95 -12.29
CA ASP A 248 15.77 -17.58 -11.57
C ASP A 248 16.39 -16.20 -11.93
N THR A 249 15.69 -15.34 -12.68
CA THR A 249 16.16 -14.04 -13.18
C THR A 249 16.62 -13.06 -12.09
N TYR A 250 16.14 -13.24 -10.86
CA TYR A 250 16.43 -12.36 -9.72
C TYR A 250 17.25 -13.02 -8.61
N LEU A 251 17.66 -14.28 -8.80
CA LEU A 251 18.54 -14.96 -7.85
C LEU A 251 19.84 -14.17 -7.75
N ASN A 252 20.14 -13.70 -6.55
CA ASN A 252 21.41 -13.08 -6.23
C ASN A 252 22.13 -14.01 -5.26
N THR A 253 23.34 -14.44 -5.62
CA THR A 253 24.24 -15.18 -4.72
C THR A 253 25.48 -14.34 -4.46
N SER A 254 26.19 -14.66 -3.38
CA SER A 254 27.45 -14.00 -3.06
C SER A 254 28.63 -14.95 -3.10
N ILE A 255 29.82 -14.36 -3.01
CA ILE A 255 31.06 -15.08 -2.72
C ILE A 255 31.48 -14.64 -1.32
N LEU A 256 31.67 -15.62 -0.42
CA LEU A 256 32.21 -15.35 0.91
C LEU A 256 33.70 -15.02 0.83
N ILE A 257 34.06 -13.84 1.33
CA ILE A 257 35.45 -13.36 1.35
C ILE A 257 35.92 -13.22 2.79
N GLU A 258 37.13 -13.66 3.08
CA GLU A 258 37.74 -13.48 4.39
C GLU A 258 38.14 -12.02 4.63
N ALA A 259 37.89 -11.51 5.83
CA ALA A 259 38.38 -10.20 6.20
C ALA A 259 39.92 -10.17 6.21
N ASN A 260 40.52 -9.27 5.44
CA ASN A 260 41.96 -9.03 5.45
C ASN A 260 42.47 -8.53 6.81
N ASN A 261 41.58 -8.02 7.67
CA ASN A 261 41.87 -7.61 9.03
C ASN A 261 40.99 -8.42 10.01
N PRO A 262 41.56 -9.22 10.93
CA PRO A 262 40.80 -10.01 11.92
C PRO A 262 39.88 -9.15 12.79
N SER A 263 40.20 -7.86 12.95
CA SER A 263 39.42 -6.91 13.76
C SER A 263 38.18 -6.36 13.04
N ALA A 264 37.96 -6.67 11.76
CA ALA A 264 36.77 -6.21 11.04
C ALA A 264 35.47 -6.71 11.68
N GLY A 265 35.43 -7.96 12.17
CA GLY A 265 34.29 -8.51 12.90
C GLY A 265 34.11 -7.95 14.31
N THR A 266 35.11 -7.22 14.84
CA THR A 266 35.05 -6.58 16.17
C THR A 266 34.63 -5.11 16.13
N SER A 267 34.36 -4.55 14.94
CA SER A 267 33.83 -3.18 14.85
C SER A 267 32.54 -3.06 15.66
N PRO A 268 32.38 -2.00 16.48
CA PRO A 268 31.25 -1.89 17.39
C PRO A 268 29.92 -1.90 16.63
N HIS A 269 28.92 -2.59 17.17
CA HIS A 269 27.54 -2.55 16.65
C HIS A 269 27.05 -1.09 16.62
N PRO A 270 26.41 -0.61 15.53
CA PRO A 270 26.01 0.79 15.47
C PRO A 270 25.02 1.13 16.58
N SER A 271 25.26 2.21 17.32
CA SER A 271 24.36 2.65 18.41
C SER A 271 22.94 2.90 17.91
N GLY A 272 21.92 2.42 18.64
CA GLY A 272 20.51 2.57 18.25
C GLY A 272 20.11 1.79 16.99
N ALA A 273 20.95 0.86 16.51
CA ALA A 273 20.56 -0.09 15.48
C ALA A 273 19.68 -1.21 16.06
N PRO A 274 18.98 -1.98 15.21
CA PRO A 274 18.29 -3.19 15.64
C PRO A 274 19.27 -4.20 16.25
N ALA A 275 18.75 -5.21 16.96
CA ALA A 275 19.56 -6.26 17.54
C ALA A 275 20.44 -6.94 16.45
N PRO A 276 21.72 -7.24 16.73
CA PRO A 276 22.54 -8.06 15.84
C PRO A 276 21.85 -9.41 15.59
N PRO A 277 21.77 -9.88 14.33
CA PRO A 277 21.14 -11.17 14.08
C PRO A 277 22.01 -12.33 14.59
N LEU A 278 21.34 -13.44 14.86
CA LEU A 278 21.96 -14.71 15.24
C LEU A 278 22.61 -15.36 14.02
N THR A 279 23.87 -15.03 13.78
CA THR A 279 24.72 -15.64 12.75
C THR A 279 25.60 -16.73 13.35
N ASN A 280 25.97 -17.73 12.55
CA ASN A 280 26.92 -18.74 13.01
C ASN A 280 28.30 -18.08 13.24
N PRO A 281 28.90 -18.20 14.44
CA PRO A 281 30.17 -17.54 14.79
C PRO A 281 31.32 -17.84 13.82
N ARG A 282 31.28 -18.98 13.10
CA ARG A 282 32.26 -19.32 12.06
C ARG A 282 32.35 -18.26 10.94
N TYR A 283 31.28 -17.49 10.72
CA TYR A 283 31.19 -16.49 9.67
C TYR A 283 31.36 -15.05 10.18
N SER A 284 31.70 -14.83 11.47
CA SER A 284 31.78 -13.49 12.07
C SER A 284 32.76 -12.54 11.37
N ASN A 285 33.79 -13.09 10.72
CA ASN A 285 34.82 -12.36 9.98
C ASN A 285 34.73 -12.57 8.47
N LYS A 286 33.57 -13.02 7.96
CA LYS A 286 33.34 -13.21 6.53
C LYS A 286 32.50 -12.07 5.96
N PHE A 287 32.85 -11.65 4.76
CA PHE A 287 32.15 -10.65 3.97
C PHE A 287 31.32 -11.31 2.88
N LEU A 288 30.15 -10.71 2.64
CA LEU A 288 29.34 -10.90 1.44
C LEU A 288 29.58 -9.70 0.50
N ILE A 289 29.58 -9.97 -0.79
CA ILE A 289 29.42 -8.96 -1.84
C ILE A 289 27.92 -8.86 -2.16
N PRO A 290 27.24 -7.76 -1.79
CA PRO A 290 25.83 -7.58 -2.06
C PRO A 290 25.64 -7.24 -3.54
N GLN A 291 25.00 -8.15 -4.29
CA GLN A 291 24.64 -7.89 -5.68
C GLN A 291 23.52 -6.87 -5.75
N GLU A 292 23.55 -5.95 -6.71
CA GLU A 292 22.43 -5.01 -6.99
C GLU A 292 21.94 -4.13 -5.83
N LEU A 293 22.61 -4.10 -4.66
CA LEU A 293 22.21 -3.22 -3.55
C LEU A 293 22.29 -1.75 -4.02
N GLY A 294 21.17 -1.04 -3.93
CA GLY A 294 21.05 0.35 -4.40
C GLY A 294 21.00 1.39 -3.28
N ILE A 295 20.92 0.98 -2.01
CA ILE A 295 20.98 1.88 -0.86
C ILE A 295 22.44 2.06 -0.44
N ASP A 296 22.86 3.31 -0.31
CA ASP A 296 24.22 3.64 0.10
C ASP A 296 24.42 3.36 1.59
N LEU A 297 25.50 2.68 1.93
CA LEU A 297 25.83 2.33 3.32
C LEU A 297 26.95 3.22 3.89
N GLU A 298 26.88 3.48 5.19
CA GLU A 298 28.00 3.98 5.98
C GLU A 298 28.91 2.78 6.32
N SER A 299 29.79 2.44 5.37
CA SER A 299 30.74 1.34 5.49
C SER A 299 32.15 1.80 5.14
N GLU A 300 33.13 1.35 5.93
CA GLU A 300 34.56 1.58 5.69
C GLU A 300 35.16 0.53 4.74
N THR A 301 34.45 -0.58 4.50
CA THR A 301 34.92 -1.74 3.71
C THR A 301 34.46 -1.68 2.25
N GLY A 302 34.06 -0.50 1.77
CA GLY A 302 33.52 -0.32 0.42
C GLY A 302 32.22 -1.11 0.22
N ASN A 303 32.15 -1.90 -0.86
CA ASN A 303 30.96 -2.71 -1.19
C ASN A 303 30.85 -4.00 -0.36
N ASN A 304 31.89 -4.41 0.36
CA ASN A 304 31.85 -5.66 1.13
C ASN A 304 31.13 -5.43 2.45
N VAL A 305 30.18 -6.31 2.81
CA VAL A 305 29.41 -6.24 4.06
C VAL A 305 29.59 -7.50 4.88
N LEU A 306 29.77 -7.37 6.20
CA LEU A 306 29.87 -8.51 7.11
C LEU A 306 28.53 -9.24 7.17
N VAL A 307 28.59 -10.58 7.21
CA VAL A 307 27.41 -11.45 7.26
C VAL A 307 26.47 -11.02 8.39
N GLY A 308 25.24 -10.62 8.03
CA GLY A 308 24.18 -10.23 8.96
C GLY A 308 24.43 -8.93 9.74
N ARG A 309 25.54 -8.22 9.54
CA ARG A 309 25.78 -6.98 10.27
C ARG A 309 24.80 -5.89 9.84
N TRP A 310 24.30 -5.10 10.79
CA TRP A 310 23.55 -3.88 10.49
C TRP A 310 24.49 -2.72 10.15
N TYR A 311 24.19 -2.04 9.05
CA TYR A 311 24.86 -0.82 8.60
C TYR A 311 23.86 0.33 8.57
N ARG A 312 24.29 1.54 8.92
CA ARG A 312 23.44 2.73 8.71
C ARG A 312 23.33 3.03 7.22
N ALA A 313 22.13 3.37 6.77
CA ALA A 313 21.93 3.95 5.46
C ALA A 313 22.45 5.40 5.45
N ARG A 314 23.28 5.72 4.48
CA ARG A 314 24.01 6.99 4.41
C ARG A 314 23.05 8.17 4.33
N LYS A 315 23.19 9.12 5.27
CA LYS A 315 22.33 10.33 5.36
C LYS A 315 20.84 10.01 5.52
N LEU A 316 20.49 8.85 6.05
CA LEU A 316 19.12 8.42 6.35
C LEU A 316 19.04 7.96 7.81
N PRO A 317 18.94 8.90 8.78
CA PRO A 317 18.82 8.56 10.19
C PRO A 317 17.65 7.62 10.46
N GLY A 318 17.85 6.63 11.33
CA GLY A 318 16.83 5.63 11.67
C GLY A 318 16.65 4.51 10.63
N VAL A 319 17.42 4.52 9.53
CA VAL A 319 17.35 3.48 8.50
C VAL A 319 18.64 2.64 8.54
N PHE A 320 18.48 1.32 8.64
CA PHE A 320 19.58 0.37 8.70
C PHE A 320 19.40 -0.72 7.65
N VAL A 321 20.51 -1.21 7.11
CA VAL A 321 20.53 -2.25 6.08
C VAL A 321 21.43 -3.39 6.53
N SER A 322 21.00 -4.62 6.28
CA SER A 322 21.81 -5.83 6.49
C SER A 322 21.64 -6.82 5.35
N VAL A 323 22.63 -7.69 5.17
CA VAL A 323 22.66 -8.70 4.12
C VAL A 323 23.10 -10.03 4.72
N ILE A 324 22.39 -11.10 4.38
CA ILE A 324 22.65 -12.46 4.90
C ILE A 324 22.27 -13.52 3.84
N GLU A 325 22.75 -14.75 4.04
CA GLU A 325 22.26 -15.96 3.36
C GLU A 325 21.60 -16.89 4.40
N PRO A 326 20.47 -17.56 4.11
CA PRO A 326 19.74 -18.37 5.08
C PRO A 326 20.53 -19.50 5.75
N ASN A 327 21.59 -20.02 5.12
CA ASN A 327 22.48 -21.04 5.70
C ASN A 327 23.54 -20.49 6.68
N LEU A 328 23.74 -19.17 6.76
CA LEU A 328 24.75 -18.55 7.64
C LEU A 328 24.21 -18.18 9.02
N VAL A 329 22.94 -18.50 9.31
CA VAL A 329 22.33 -18.34 10.64
C VAL A 329 22.89 -19.38 11.63
N THR A 330 22.64 -19.19 12.94
CA THR A 330 23.14 -20.12 13.96
C THR A 330 22.66 -21.57 13.76
N GLU A 331 23.52 -22.53 14.13
CA GLU A 331 23.18 -23.96 14.12
C GLU A 331 21.95 -24.27 14.97
N GLU A 332 21.72 -23.51 16.05
CA GLU A 332 20.53 -23.64 16.89
C GLU A 332 19.24 -23.38 16.09
N ILE A 333 19.20 -22.32 15.28
CA ILE A 333 18.03 -22.03 14.42
C ILE A 333 17.85 -23.17 13.40
N ILE A 334 18.94 -23.62 12.78
CA ILE A 334 18.90 -24.72 11.81
C ILE A 334 18.39 -26.03 12.46
N ALA A 335 18.85 -26.34 13.68
CA ALA A 335 18.50 -27.55 14.41
C ALA A 335 17.08 -27.52 14.98
N ASN A 336 16.70 -26.43 15.66
CA ASN A 336 15.39 -26.27 16.31
C ASN A 336 14.23 -26.29 15.31
N GLN A 337 14.50 -25.96 14.05
CA GLN A 337 13.49 -25.90 13.01
C GLN A 337 13.31 -27.19 12.21
N ARG A 338 14.10 -28.25 12.42
CA ARG A 338 13.96 -29.52 11.65
C ARG A 338 12.55 -30.12 11.69
N LYS A 339 11.72 -29.74 12.68
CA LYS A 339 10.32 -30.14 12.81
C LYS A 339 9.31 -29.01 12.56
N GLN A 340 9.76 -27.77 12.37
CA GLN A 340 8.92 -26.57 12.27
C GLN A 340 8.91 -25.94 10.88
N VAL A 341 9.97 -26.14 10.09
CA VAL A 341 10.08 -25.66 8.70
C VAL A 341 10.56 -26.78 7.78
N ASN A 342 10.42 -26.60 6.47
CA ASN A 342 10.97 -27.54 5.50
C ASN A 342 12.49 -27.35 5.37
N LEU A 343 13.20 -28.42 4.97
CA LEU A 343 14.62 -28.30 4.62
C LEU A 343 14.77 -27.34 3.44
N LEU A 344 15.80 -26.50 3.51
CA LEU A 344 16.14 -25.62 2.40
C LEU A 344 16.94 -26.41 1.37
N ASP A 345 16.68 -26.14 0.09
CA ASP A 345 17.56 -26.59 -0.98
C ASP A 345 18.81 -25.70 -1.10
N GLU A 346 19.77 -26.12 -1.92
CA GLU A 346 21.04 -25.41 -2.14
C GLU A 346 20.82 -23.99 -2.67
N VAL A 347 19.76 -23.76 -3.46
CA VAL A 347 19.51 -22.45 -4.08
C VAL A 347 19.00 -21.45 -3.05
N GLU A 348 17.95 -21.79 -2.30
CA GLU A 348 17.43 -20.86 -1.29
C GLU A 348 18.33 -20.76 -0.05
N SER A 349 19.20 -21.75 0.18
CA SER A 349 20.21 -21.71 1.24
C SER A 349 21.26 -20.62 1.01
N ASP A 350 21.68 -20.43 -0.25
CA ASP A 350 22.75 -19.51 -0.66
C ASP A 350 22.22 -18.20 -1.29
N ALA A 351 20.89 -18.02 -1.32
CA ALA A 351 20.27 -16.83 -1.89
C ALA A 351 20.44 -15.62 -0.96
N LEU A 352 20.92 -14.50 -1.51
CA LEU A 352 21.06 -13.24 -0.78
C LEU A 352 19.69 -12.72 -0.32
N VAL A 353 19.65 -12.35 0.95
CA VAL A 353 18.53 -11.70 1.62
C VAL A 353 18.99 -10.33 2.11
N TYR A 354 18.18 -9.31 1.82
CA TYR A 354 18.45 -7.92 2.16
C TYR A 354 17.39 -7.45 3.14
N MET A 355 17.84 -6.98 4.30
CA MET A 355 16.98 -6.53 5.38
C MET A 355 17.12 -5.02 5.52
N VAL A 356 16.01 -4.31 5.60
CA VAL A 356 15.97 -2.86 5.86
C VAL A 356 15.14 -2.62 7.11
N ALA A 357 15.74 -2.05 8.14
CA ALA A 357 15.06 -1.71 9.38
C ALA A 357 14.80 -0.20 9.47
N PHE A 358 13.63 0.15 9.95
CA PHE A 358 13.19 1.51 10.23
C PHE A 358 12.90 1.66 11.73
N ASP A 359 13.52 2.64 12.37
CA ASP A 359 13.27 2.98 13.77
C ASP A 359 11.88 3.64 13.92
N LEU A 360 10.94 2.95 14.56
CA LEU A 360 9.57 3.43 14.74
C LEU A 360 9.45 4.56 15.76
N ASP A 361 10.52 4.91 16.47
CA ASP A 361 10.55 6.14 17.26
C ASP A 361 10.66 7.36 16.34
N LEU A 362 11.33 7.22 15.19
CA LEU A 362 11.56 8.30 14.22
C LEU A 362 10.54 8.33 13.08
N PHE A 363 9.84 7.22 12.84
CA PHE A 363 8.92 7.09 11.71
C PHE A 363 7.51 6.65 12.12
N ASP A 364 6.51 7.25 11.48
CA ASP A 364 5.13 6.71 11.40
C ASP A 364 5.00 5.80 10.17
N LEU A 365 4.03 4.89 10.19
CA LEU A 365 3.65 4.04 9.06
C LEU A 365 2.28 4.46 8.51
N GLY A 366 2.23 4.74 7.21
CA GLY A 366 1.00 4.93 6.45
C GLY A 366 0.73 3.77 5.49
N PHE A 367 -0.51 3.67 5.04
CA PHE A 367 -0.97 2.70 4.03
C PHE A 367 -1.97 3.39 3.10
N GLU A 368 -1.80 3.23 1.79
CA GLU A 368 -2.74 3.71 0.77
C GLU A 368 -3.15 2.55 -0.13
N MET A 369 -4.44 2.47 -0.44
CA MET A 369 -4.95 1.57 -1.46
C MET A 369 -4.57 2.02 -2.85
N GLY A 370 -4.27 1.04 -3.71
CA GLY A 370 -4.11 1.27 -5.14
C GLY A 370 -5.41 1.75 -5.77
N THR A 371 -5.31 2.39 -6.92
CA THR A 371 -6.50 2.83 -7.70
C THR A 371 -7.41 1.67 -8.13
N GLU A 372 -6.90 0.43 -8.15
CA GLU A 372 -7.68 -0.76 -8.52
C GLU A 372 -7.49 -1.95 -7.57
N HIS A 373 -6.30 -2.13 -7.01
CA HIS A 373 -5.97 -3.31 -6.22
C HIS A 373 -5.55 -3.00 -4.78
N PRO A 374 -5.93 -3.87 -3.83
CA PRO A 374 -6.85 -5.00 -3.98
C PRO A 374 -8.31 -4.57 -4.24
N LYS A 375 -9.05 -5.39 -5.01
CA LYS A 375 -10.51 -5.25 -5.17
C LYS A 375 -11.25 -5.78 -3.94
N VAL A 376 -12.57 -5.58 -3.87
CA VAL A 376 -13.42 -6.03 -2.74
C VAL A 376 -14.44 -7.11 -3.10
N ASN A 377 -14.62 -7.42 -4.39
CA ASN A 377 -15.46 -8.52 -4.84
C ASN A 377 -14.93 -9.90 -4.39
N TRP A 378 -15.73 -10.94 -4.60
CA TRP A 378 -15.32 -12.32 -4.35
C TRP A 378 -14.03 -12.70 -5.12
N SER A 379 -13.09 -13.34 -4.44
CA SER A 379 -11.98 -14.02 -5.11
C SER A 379 -12.45 -15.32 -5.74
N ASP A 380 -11.97 -15.62 -6.95
CA ASP A 380 -12.20 -16.90 -7.63
C ASP A 380 -11.53 -18.10 -6.93
N ARG A 381 -10.70 -17.85 -5.91
CA ARG A 381 -10.10 -18.92 -5.10
C ARG A 381 -11.08 -19.53 -4.10
N VAL A 382 -12.16 -18.82 -3.77
CA VAL A 382 -13.10 -19.21 -2.73
C VAL A 382 -13.90 -20.43 -3.22
N PRO A 383 -13.99 -21.51 -2.44
CA PRO A 383 -14.82 -22.66 -2.79
C PRO A 383 -16.28 -22.26 -3.01
N GLU A 384 -16.92 -22.83 -4.03
CA GLU A 384 -18.32 -22.53 -4.39
C GLU A 384 -19.28 -22.72 -3.22
N GLN A 385 -19.05 -23.75 -2.38
CA GLN A 385 -19.86 -24.04 -1.20
C GLN A 385 -19.82 -22.96 -0.10
N VAL A 386 -18.82 -22.06 -0.13
CA VAL A 386 -18.65 -20.95 0.83
C VAL A 386 -19.13 -19.64 0.22
N ARG A 387 -19.06 -19.52 -1.11
CA ARG A 387 -19.40 -18.31 -1.84
C ARG A 387 -20.91 -18.10 -1.81
N ASP A 388 -21.32 -16.96 -1.27
CA ASP A 388 -22.70 -16.52 -1.32
C ASP A 388 -22.95 -15.73 -2.60
N ASN A 389 -23.59 -16.35 -3.58
CA ASN A 389 -23.87 -15.71 -4.87
C ASN A 389 -24.96 -14.62 -4.79
N THR A 390 -25.65 -14.48 -3.65
CA THR A 390 -26.57 -13.35 -3.43
C THR A 390 -25.83 -12.08 -3.00
N LEU A 391 -24.56 -12.21 -2.59
CA LEU A 391 -23.73 -11.08 -2.18
C LEU A 391 -22.75 -10.70 -3.31
N PRO A 392 -22.56 -9.40 -3.57
CA PRO A 392 -21.61 -8.95 -4.59
C PRO A 392 -20.13 -9.20 -4.19
N GLY A 393 -19.86 -9.32 -2.89
CA GLY A 393 -18.55 -9.70 -2.34
C GLY A 393 -18.70 -10.27 -0.93
N PRO A 394 -17.61 -10.77 -0.30
CA PRO A 394 -17.66 -11.38 1.04
C PRO A 394 -18.12 -10.42 2.14
N ASP A 395 -17.94 -9.11 1.93
CA ASP A 395 -18.38 -8.07 2.86
C ASP A 395 -19.73 -7.44 2.46
N GLY A 396 -20.39 -7.97 1.43
CA GLY A 396 -21.62 -7.43 0.87
C GLY A 396 -21.41 -6.27 -0.13
N ILE A 397 -20.15 -5.99 -0.51
CA ILE A 397 -19.77 -4.94 -1.47
C ILE A 397 -18.93 -5.53 -2.62
N GLU A 398 -19.09 -5.03 -3.85
CA GLU A 398 -18.16 -5.29 -4.98
C GLU A 398 -17.36 -4.05 -5.40
N THR A 399 -17.71 -2.89 -4.86
CA THR A 399 -17.11 -1.61 -5.18
C THR A 399 -16.88 -0.78 -3.91
N LEU A 400 -15.91 0.13 -3.98
CA LEU A 400 -15.63 1.13 -2.94
C LEU A 400 -16.33 2.46 -3.20
N GLU A 401 -17.10 2.57 -4.29
CA GLU A 401 -17.87 3.78 -4.58
C GLU A 401 -18.81 4.13 -3.39
N PRO A 402 -18.93 5.42 -3.02
CA PRO A 402 -18.40 6.60 -3.71
C PRO A 402 -16.94 7.00 -3.34
N LEU A 403 -16.22 6.19 -2.55
CA LEU A 403 -14.84 6.50 -2.18
C LEU A 403 -13.88 6.42 -3.38
N LYS A 404 -12.92 7.33 -3.40
CA LYS A 404 -11.92 7.47 -4.46
C LYS A 404 -10.54 7.10 -3.93
N MET A 405 -10.09 5.90 -4.28
CA MET A 405 -8.73 5.42 -4.02
C MET A 405 -7.79 6.03 -5.04
N THR A 406 -6.67 6.59 -4.60
CA THR A 406 -5.78 7.38 -5.44
C THR A 406 -4.51 6.63 -5.81
N GLY A 407 -4.14 5.56 -5.08
CA GLY A 407 -2.86 4.85 -5.27
C GLY A 407 -1.66 5.79 -5.17
N TRP A 408 -1.76 6.84 -4.34
CA TRP A 408 -0.80 7.94 -4.36
C TRP A 408 -0.72 8.61 -2.99
N VAL A 409 0.50 8.85 -2.50
CA VAL A 409 0.67 9.53 -1.20
C VAL A 409 0.04 10.92 -1.26
N SER A 410 -0.74 11.23 -0.22
CA SER A 410 -1.36 12.56 -0.06
C SER A 410 -0.31 13.67 -0.16
N PRO A 411 -0.61 14.78 -0.86
CA PRO A 411 0.28 15.94 -0.89
C PRO A 411 0.63 16.49 0.51
N ALA A 412 -0.23 16.27 1.51
CA ALA A 412 0.01 16.68 2.89
C ALA A 412 1.18 15.92 3.56
N ASP A 413 1.41 14.68 3.12
CA ASP A 413 2.43 13.79 3.69
C ASP A 413 3.76 13.82 2.92
N ARG A 414 3.72 14.25 1.64
CA ARG A 414 4.82 14.08 0.66
C ARG A 414 6.18 14.57 1.15
N GLU A 415 6.24 15.69 1.88
CA GLU A 415 7.51 16.27 2.34
C GLU A 415 8.17 15.47 3.48
N ARG A 416 7.40 14.64 4.19
CA ARG A 416 7.89 13.81 5.30
C ARG A 416 8.21 12.38 4.89
N VAL A 417 7.88 11.97 3.67
CA VAL A 417 8.05 10.57 3.27
C VAL A 417 9.53 10.19 3.26
N ALA A 418 9.85 9.12 3.98
CA ALA A 418 11.19 8.56 4.09
C ALA A 418 11.36 7.28 3.29
N ALA A 419 10.29 6.52 3.09
CA ALA A 419 10.31 5.29 2.28
C ALA A 419 8.93 4.95 1.74
N THR A 420 8.88 4.20 0.66
CA THR A 420 7.68 3.45 0.23
C THR A 420 8.05 2.01 -0.10
N PHE A 421 7.12 1.10 0.11
CA PHE A 421 7.24 -0.30 -0.33
C PHE A 421 5.87 -0.91 -0.58
N VAL A 422 5.82 -1.91 -1.46
CA VAL A 422 4.55 -2.55 -1.88
C VAL A 422 3.84 -3.19 -0.69
N GLY A 423 2.52 -3.11 -0.71
CA GLY A 423 1.64 -3.65 0.33
C GLY A 423 1.49 -5.16 0.19
N GLY A 424 0.29 -5.59 -0.22
CA GLY A 424 -0.06 -6.99 -0.19
C GLY A 424 -0.56 -7.56 -1.51
N PHE A 425 -1.14 -8.74 -1.41
CA PHE A 425 -1.67 -9.46 -2.54
C PHE A 425 -2.90 -8.78 -3.15
N LYS A 426 -3.03 -8.85 -4.49
CA LYS A 426 -4.30 -8.62 -5.22
C LYS A 426 -5.43 -9.47 -4.62
N ARG A 427 -6.67 -8.98 -4.73
CA ARG A 427 -7.88 -9.65 -4.20
C ARG A 427 -7.99 -11.13 -4.57
N TYR A 428 -7.65 -11.49 -5.81
CA TYR A 428 -7.65 -12.89 -6.22
C TYR A 428 -6.76 -13.77 -5.33
N HIS A 429 -5.54 -13.32 -5.04
CA HIS A 429 -4.61 -14.04 -4.17
C HIS A 429 -4.91 -13.84 -2.68
N GLY A 430 -5.67 -12.80 -2.33
CA GLY A 430 -6.08 -12.43 -0.98
C GLY A 430 -7.30 -13.19 -0.44
N ALA A 431 -7.44 -14.48 -0.78
CA ALA A 431 -8.41 -15.40 -0.19
C ALA A 431 -7.84 -16.83 -0.19
N PHE A 432 -8.30 -17.65 0.75
CA PHE A 432 -7.80 -19.02 0.89
C PHE A 432 -8.48 -19.95 -0.12
N ARG A 433 -7.67 -20.71 -0.86
CA ARG A 433 -8.15 -21.74 -1.79
C ARG A 433 -8.36 -23.10 -1.12
N TRP A 434 -7.62 -23.38 -0.06
CA TRP A 434 -7.61 -24.67 0.64
C TRP A 434 -7.60 -24.48 2.15
N SER A 435 -7.84 -25.56 2.89
CA SER A 435 -7.86 -25.65 4.37
C SER A 435 -9.07 -24.99 5.05
N ASP A 436 -9.12 -25.07 6.39
CA ASP A 436 -10.16 -24.49 7.24
C ASP A 436 -10.42 -23.01 6.97
N LEU A 437 -9.38 -22.23 6.69
CA LEU A 437 -9.52 -20.80 6.40
C LEU A 437 -10.24 -20.54 5.06
N ALA A 438 -10.18 -21.47 4.10
CA ALA A 438 -10.99 -21.39 2.89
C ALA A 438 -12.47 -21.66 3.14
N LEU A 439 -12.79 -22.39 4.22
CA LEU A 439 -14.15 -22.82 4.56
C LEU A 439 -14.85 -21.93 5.61
N LYS A 440 -14.11 -21.01 6.23
CA LYS A 440 -14.61 -20.09 7.25
C LYS A 440 -14.53 -18.65 6.76
N ASN A 441 -15.22 -17.75 7.47
CA ASN A 441 -15.04 -16.30 7.32
C ASN A 441 -15.12 -15.83 5.84
N TYR A 442 -16.08 -16.39 5.10
CA TYR A 442 -16.28 -16.08 3.68
C TYR A 442 -15.02 -16.34 2.82
N GLY A 443 -14.28 -17.42 3.09
CA GLY A 443 -13.01 -17.75 2.43
C GLY A 443 -11.79 -17.03 3.00
N SER A 444 -11.93 -16.42 4.18
CA SER A 444 -10.91 -15.63 4.88
C SER A 444 -10.21 -14.65 3.96
N HIS A 445 -10.99 -13.79 3.32
CA HIS A 445 -10.45 -12.73 2.46
C HIS A 445 -9.61 -11.76 3.29
N TYR A 446 -8.51 -11.30 2.71
CA TYR A 446 -7.59 -10.40 3.40
C TYR A 446 -8.24 -9.03 3.54
N GLY A 447 -8.47 -8.62 4.79
CA GLY A 447 -9.05 -7.33 5.12
C GLY A 447 -8.05 -6.18 5.07
N PHE A 448 -8.59 -4.97 4.95
CA PHE A 448 -7.81 -3.74 4.94
C PHE A 448 -8.64 -2.52 5.37
N ILE A 449 -7.96 -1.62 6.08
CA ILE A 449 -8.48 -0.37 6.64
C ILE A 449 -7.53 0.74 6.21
N GLU A 450 -8.07 1.85 5.72
CA GLU A 450 -7.31 3.02 5.31
C GLU A 450 -7.95 4.26 5.92
N HIS A 451 -7.14 5.09 6.59
CA HIS A 451 -7.58 6.32 7.25
C HIS A 451 -8.83 6.12 8.15
N GLY A 452 -8.86 5.00 8.88
CA GLY A 452 -9.97 4.62 9.76
C GLY A 452 -11.20 4.03 9.08
N THR A 453 -11.18 3.92 7.74
CA THR A 453 -12.28 3.44 6.92
C THR A 453 -12.08 1.95 6.59
N VAL A 454 -13.04 1.12 6.99
CA VAL A 454 -13.05 -0.32 6.70
C VAL A 454 -13.43 -0.56 5.23
N LEU A 455 -12.47 -0.97 4.42
CA LEU A 455 -12.67 -1.22 2.99
C LEU A 455 -12.88 -2.72 2.71
N SER A 456 -12.30 -3.60 3.52
CA SER A 456 -12.65 -5.02 3.62
C SER A 456 -12.42 -5.48 5.05
N LYS A 457 -13.32 -6.29 5.61
CA LYS A 457 -13.27 -6.63 7.04
C LYS A 457 -12.05 -7.48 7.38
N LEU A 458 -11.42 -7.17 8.51
CA LEU A 458 -10.31 -7.96 9.06
C LEU A 458 -10.84 -9.31 9.55
N GLN A 459 -10.20 -10.40 9.13
CA GLN A 459 -10.61 -11.77 9.46
C GLN A 459 -9.72 -12.37 10.54
N PRO A 460 -10.28 -13.13 11.50
CA PRO A 460 -9.48 -13.86 12.49
C PRO A 460 -8.52 -14.87 11.87
N GLY A 461 -7.38 -15.09 12.54
CA GLY A 461 -6.35 -16.04 12.13
C GLY A 461 -5.40 -15.53 11.05
N LEU A 462 -5.58 -14.30 10.57
CA LEU A 462 -4.73 -13.72 9.52
C LEU A 462 -3.69 -12.77 10.10
N ALA A 463 -2.47 -12.83 9.54
CA ALA A 463 -1.41 -11.91 9.87
C ALA A 463 -1.74 -10.50 9.39
N THR A 464 -1.61 -9.52 10.28
CA THR A 464 -2.10 -8.16 10.11
C THR A 464 -1.02 -7.16 10.50
N VAL A 465 -0.75 -6.21 9.60
CA VAL A 465 -0.12 -4.94 9.96
C VAL A 465 -1.22 -4.01 10.44
N ALA A 466 -1.10 -3.43 11.63
CA ALA A 466 -2.03 -2.46 12.19
C ALA A 466 -1.30 -1.19 12.61
N VAL A 467 -1.89 -0.04 12.31
CA VAL A 467 -1.43 1.28 12.74
C VAL A 467 -2.58 1.95 13.47
N PHE A 468 -2.32 2.40 14.69
CA PHE A 468 -3.31 3.03 15.54
C PHE A 468 -3.26 4.56 15.43
N GLU A 469 -4.30 5.22 15.94
CA GLU A 469 -4.44 6.68 15.95
C GLU A 469 -3.30 7.40 16.67
N ASP A 470 -2.68 6.76 17.67
CA ASP A 470 -1.52 7.26 18.41
C ASP A 470 -0.18 7.05 17.70
N GLY A 471 -0.19 6.47 16.48
CA GLY A 471 1.01 6.16 15.70
C GLY A 471 1.65 4.82 16.05
N THR A 472 1.12 4.07 17.01
CA THR A 472 1.60 2.72 17.33
C THR A 472 1.45 1.82 16.11
N VAL A 473 2.55 1.19 15.69
CA VAL A 473 2.56 0.13 14.67
C VAL A 473 2.61 -1.22 15.36
N ASP A 474 1.79 -2.17 14.92
CA ASP A 474 1.78 -3.53 15.44
C ASP A 474 1.66 -4.56 14.30
N LEU A 475 2.31 -5.70 14.49
CA LEU A 475 2.25 -6.85 13.60
C LEU A 475 1.77 -8.05 14.42
N LYS A 476 0.59 -8.57 14.09
CA LYS A 476 -0.04 -9.63 14.89
C LYS A 476 -0.95 -10.53 14.08
N THR A 477 -1.32 -11.67 14.66
CA THR A 477 -2.42 -12.50 14.15
C THR A 477 -3.73 -11.93 14.67
N TRP A 478 -4.64 -11.58 13.76
CA TRP A 478 -5.91 -10.97 14.14
C TRP A 478 -6.81 -11.97 14.87
N THR A 479 -7.50 -11.48 15.90
CA THR A 479 -8.50 -12.26 16.65
C THR A 479 -9.80 -11.46 16.74
N GLU A 480 -10.92 -12.14 17.01
CA GLU A 480 -12.21 -11.48 17.21
C GLU A 480 -12.17 -10.42 18.32
N LYS A 481 -11.38 -10.65 19.38
CA LYS A 481 -11.21 -9.68 20.48
C LYS A 481 -10.62 -8.35 20.00
N ASN A 482 -9.80 -8.38 18.93
CA ASN A 482 -9.20 -7.18 18.38
C ASN A 482 -10.20 -6.29 17.65
N ASN A 483 -11.41 -6.79 17.34
CA ASN A 483 -12.46 -5.96 16.77
C ASN A 483 -12.92 -4.82 17.72
N ALA A 484 -12.61 -4.92 19.03
CA ALA A 484 -12.82 -3.84 19.99
C ALA A 484 -11.99 -2.58 19.68
N ASP A 485 -10.87 -2.73 18.96
CA ASP A 485 -9.97 -1.61 18.63
C ASP A 485 -10.26 -0.97 17.26
N LEU A 486 -11.28 -1.44 16.52
CA LEU A 486 -11.56 -0.96 15.16
C LEU A 486 -11.76 0.57 15.09
N TRP A 487 -12.24 1.20 16.16
CA TRP A 487 -12.47 2.65 16.21
C TRP A 487 -11.17 3.46 16.16
N ARG A 488 -10.08 2.91 16.73
CA ARG A 488 -8.77 3.59 16.85
C ARG A 488 -7.74 3.13 15.81
N ILE A 489 -8.10 2.22 14.92
CA ILE A 489 -7.20 1.77 13.85
C ILE A 489 -7.21 2.81 12.74
N ARG A 490 -6.05 3.41 12.47
CA ARG A 490 -5.82 4.32 11.34
C ARG A 490 -5.63 3.51 10.05
N HIS A 491 -4.76 2.51 10.09
CA HIS A 491 -4.51 1.63 8.94
C HIS A 491 -4.46 0.17 9.38
N ALA A 492 -4.93 -0.73 8.54
CA ALA A 492 -4.66 -2.15 8.71
C ALA A 492 -4.60 -2.86 7.37
N ARG A 493 -3.78 -3.91 7.28
CA ARG A 493 -3.67 -4.75 6.09
C ARG A 493 -3.32 -6.17 6.47
N GLN A 494 -4.14 -7.12 6.04
CA GLN A 494 -3.90 -8.54 6.25
C GLN A 494 -3.16 -9.16 5.08
N ASN A 495 -2.21 -10.06 5.34
CA ASN A 495 -1.56 -10.84 4.28
C ASN A 495 -1.31 -12.28 4.76
N GLY A 496 -2.29 -13.15 4.50
CA GLY A 496 -2.16 -14.58 4.77
C GLY A 496 -1.97 -14.90 6.25
N VAL A 497 -1.10 -15.86 6.54
CA VAL A 497 -0.82 -16.37 7.89
C VAL A 497 0.57 -15.93 8.36
N PRO A 498 0.87 -15.93 9.68
CA PRO A 498 2.20 -15.56 10.18
C PRO A 498 3.32 -16.41 9.60
N ILE A 499 4.46 -15.77 9.34
CA ILE A 499 5.76 -16.44 9.18
C ILE A 499 6.36 -16.68 10.56
N ILE A 500 6.38 -15.63 11.40
CA ILE A 500 6.72 -15.69 12.82
C ILE A 500 5.53 -15.19 13.61
N GLU A 501 5.15 -15.92 14.65
CA GLU A 501 4.05 -15.60 15.54
C GLU A 501 4.59 -15.29 16.94
N TYR A 502 4.05 -14.22 17.53
CA TYR A 502 4.36 -13.83 18.91
C TYR A 502 3.27 -14.30 19.84
N ASP A 503 3.67 -14.98 20.92
CA ASP A 503 2.79 -15.27 22.03
C ASP A 503 3.09 -14.30 23.18
N ALA A 504 2.20 -13.32 23.36
CA ALA A 504 2.31 -12.33 24.41
C ALA A 504 2.24 -12.92 25.83
N ALA A 505 1.60 -14.08 26.02
CA ALA A 505 1.50 -14.70 27.34
C ALA A 505 2.82 -15.33 27.80
N SER A 506 3.55 -15.97 26.87
CA SER A 506 4.88 -16.52 27.15
C SER A 506 6.02 -15.55 26.88
N GLY A 507 5.77 -14.46 26.16
CA GLY A 507 6.79 -13.52 25.72
C GLY A 507 7.72 -14.09 24.65
N THR A 508 7.31 -15.17 23.96
CA THR A 508 8.17 -15.89 23.00
C THR A 508 7.66 -15.79 21.56
N SER A 509 8.60 -15.89 20.63
CA SER A 509 8.32 -15.90 19.19
C SER A 509 8.60 -17.28 18.62
N ARG A 510 7.69 -17.78 17.77
CA ARG A 510 7.80 -19.10 17.15
C ARG A 510 7.51 -19.02 15.65
N VAL A 511 7.99 -20.03 14.92
CA VAL A 511 7.59 -20.20 13.51
C VAL A 511 6.08 -20.42 13.43
N GLY A 512 5.43 -19.75 12.48
CA GLY A 512 4.01 -19.95 12.21
C GLY A 512 3.71 -21.39 11.81
N ALA A 513 2.66 -21.97 12.39
CA ALA A 513 2.35 -23.40 12.23
C ALA A 513 2.11 -23.86 10.78
N LEU A 514 1.77 -22.92 9.88
CA LEU A 514 1.46 -23.19 8.48
C LEU A 514 2.65 -22.93 7.54
N VAL A 515 3.79 -22.44 8.04
CA VAL A 515 5.02 -22.22 7.24
C VAL A 515 5.43 -23.45 6.41
N PRO A 516 5.47 -24.70 6.95
CA PRO A 516 5.87 -25.85 6.14
C PRO A 516 4.77 -26.35 5.20
N ARG A 517 3.55 -25.80 5.27
CA ARG A 517 2.37 -26.33 4.56
C ARG A 517 1.97 -25.41 3.40
N TRP A 518 2.53 -25.67 2.21
CA TRP A 518 2.29 -24.85 1.01
C TRP A 518 0.81 -24.47 0.80
N GLY A 519 -0.06 -25.45 0.57
CA GLY A 519 -1.48 -25.19 0.29
C GLY A 519 -2.22 -24.57 1.48
N GLN A 520 -2.04 -25.10 2.69
CA GLN A 520 -2.78 -24.65 3.88
C GLN A 520 -2.38 -23.24 4.34
N GLY A 521 -1.10 -22.87 4.20
CA GLY A 521 -0.65 -21.50 4.45
C GLY A 521 -1.01 -20.51 3.36
N ASN A 522 -1.72 -20.95 2.30
CA ASN A 522 -2.06 -20.16 1.12
C ASN A 522 -0.83 -19.47 0.50
N TRP A 523 0.33 -20.13 0.60
CA TRP A 523 1.59 -19.57 0.15
C TRP A 523 1.59 -19.55 -1.38
N SER A 524 1.66 -18.37 -1.99
CA SER A 524 1.76 -18.28 -3.45
C SER A 524 3.14 -18.74 -3.93
N GLY A 525 3.18 -19.39 -5.09
CA GLY A 525 4.41 -19.70 -5.81
C GLY A 525 4.68 -18.70 -6.93
N SER A 526 5.76 -18.95 -7.67
CA SER A 526 6.14 -18.21 -8.87
C SER A 526 5.06 -18.28 -9.94
N ALA A 527 5.26 -17.44 -10.95
CA ALA A 527 4.46 -17.36 -12.16
C ALA A 527 4.35 -18.73 -12.90
N ASP A 528 5.36 -19.59 -12.74
CA ASP A 528 5.48 -20.94 -13.31
C ASP A 528 5.10 -22.04 -12.29
N ASN A 529 4.39 -21.70 -11.22
CA ASN A 529 4.00 -22.60 -10.12
C ASN A 529 5.18 -23.26 -9.39
N ARG A 530 6.36 -22.61 -9.33
CA ARG A 530 7.45 -23.04 -8.45
C ARG A 530 7.28 -22.46 -7.06
N PHE A 531 7.56 -23.23 -6.01
CA PHE A 531 7.37 -22.71 -4.64
C PHE A 531 8.38 -21.62 -4.28
N ARG A 532 9.63 -21.80 -4.71
CA ARG A 532 10.72 -20.84 -4.54
C ARG A 532 10.57 -19.68 -5.52
N THR A 533 10.67 -18.45 -5.02
CA THR A 533 10.54 -17.23 -5.82
C THR A 533 11.07 -16.01 -5.06
N VAL A 534 11.12 -14.84 -5.71
CA VAL A 534 11.39 -13.57 -5.04
C VAL A 534 10.26 -13.27 -4.06
N ARG A 535 10.58 -12.93 -2.82
CA ARG A 535 9.58 -12.62 -1.79
C ARG A 535 9.92 -11.35 -1.04
N ALA A 536 8.89 -10.61 -0.64
CA ALA A 536 9.00 -9.57 0.35
C ALA A 536 8.33 -10.00 1.66
N GLY A 537 8.83 -9.52 2.79
CA GLY A 537 8.25 -9.76 4.09
C GLY A 537 8.40 -8.55 5.01
N LEU A 538 7.58 -8.51 6.05
CA LEU A 538 7.58 -7.47 7.06
C LEU A 538 7.72 -8.13 8.43
N GLY A 539 8.69 -7.68 9.22
CA GLY A 539 8.95 -8.12 10.59
C GLY A 539 8.90 -6.96 11.56
N LEU A 540 8.62 -7.25 12.83
CA LEU A 540 8.69 -6.31 13.93
C LEU A 540 9.69 -6.84 14.95
N GLN A 541 10.66 -6.02 15.32
CA GLN A 541 11.64 -6.33 16.36
C GLN A 541 11.53 -5.31 17.50
N GLU A 542 11.75 -5.76 18.73
CA GLU A 542 11.95 -4.88 19.89
C GLU A 542 13.34 -5.15 20.48
N TYR A 543 14.12 -4.09 20.67
CA TYR A 543 15.49 -4.20 21.17
C TYR A 543 15.88 -2.91 21.91
N GLU A 544 16.44 -3.05 23.12
CA GLU A 544 16.87 -1.91 23.96
C GLU A 544 15.80 -0.80 24.11
N GLY A 545 14.53 -1.20 24.26
CA GLY A 545 13.40 -0.28 24.42
C GLY A 545 12.91 0.38 23.13
N ARG A 546 13.53 0.10 21.98
CA ARG A 546 13.13 0.60 20.66
C ARG A 546 12.36 -0.45 19.88
N ARG A 547 11.55 0.00 18.93
CA ARG A 547 10.79 -0.87 18.02
C ARG A 547 11.22 -0.61 16.58
N PHE A 548 11.51 -1.68 15.85
CA PHE A 548 11.96 -1.60 14.47
C PHE A 548 10.99 -2.32 13.54
N LEU A 549 10.56 -1.63 12.49
CA LEU A 549 9.86 -2.25 11.37
C LEU A 549 10.92 -2.72 10.37
N ILE A 550 10.94 -4.02 10.07
CA ILE A 550 11.98 -4.64 9.25
C ILE A 550 11.36 -5.17 7.95
N TYR A 551 11.72 -4.57 6.83
CA TYR A 551 11.41 -5.08 5.50
C TYR A 551 12.48 -6.08 5.06
N GLY A 552 12.08 -7.26 4.58
CA GLY A 552 12.99 -8.26 4.03
C GLY A 552 12.72 -8.51 2.55
N TYR A 553 13.74 -8.38 1.71
CA TYR A 553 13.74 -8.81 0.31
C TYR A 553 14.55 -10.10 0.17
N PHE A 554 13.89 -11.15 -0.31
CA PHE A 554 14.47 -12.48 -0.50
C PHE A 554 14.59 -12.74 -2.00
N SER A 555 15.81 -12.83 -2.52
CA SER A 555 16.07 -12.98 -3.96
C SER A 555 15.56 -14.32 -4.52
N ALA A 556 15.57 -15.39 -3.71
CA ALA A 556 14.90 -16.65 -4.00
C ALA A 556 14.63 -17.41 -2.70
N ALA A 557 13.37 -17.50 -2.27
CA ALA A 557 13.02 -18.15 -1.00
C ALA A 557 11.68 -18.87 -1.04
N THR A 558 11.56 -19.88 -0.18
CA THR A 558 10.29 -20.37 0.35
C THR A 558 9.98 -19.68 1.70
N PRO A 559 8.74 -19.80 2.24
CA PRO A 559 8.43 -19.34 3.59
C PRO A 559 9.33 -19.95 4.68
N SER A 560 9.94 -21.12 4.44
CA SER A 560 10.86 -21.76 5.39
C SER A 560 12.18 -20.99 5.50
N ALA A 561 12.74 -20.53 4.39
CA ALA A 561 13.91 -19.63 4.39
C ALA A 561 13.58 -18.29 5.04
N MET A 562 12.38 -17.74 4.78
CA MET A 562 11.93 -16.50 5.43
C MET A 562 11.84 -16.65 6.95
N ALA A 563 11.28 -17.75 7.44
CA ALA A 563 11.20 -18.02 8.87
C ALA A 563 12.58 -18.12 9.53
N ARG A 564 13.56 -18.78 8.89
CA ARG A 564 14.96 -18.81 9.36
C ARG A 564 15.54 -17.42 9.55
N VAL A 565 15.44 -16.59 8.51
CA VAL A 565 16.02 -15.26 8.56
C VAL A 565 15.29 -14.39 9.58
N PHE A 566 13.95 -14.36 9.60
CA PHE A 566 13.24 -13.55 10.58
C PHE A 566 13.47 -13.98 12.03
N GLN A 567 13.64 -15.29 12.31
CA GLN A 567 14.08 -15.74 13.64
C GLN A 567 15.51 -15.31 13.96
N ALA A 568 16.43 -15.42 12.99
CA ALA A 568 17.82 -14.97 13.19
C ALA A 568 17.88 -13.47 13.50
N TYR A 569 17.02 -12.68 12.86
CA TYR A 569 16.87 -11.25 13.13
C TYR A 569 15.99 -10.95 14.34
N LEU A 570 15.69 -11.94 15.19
CA LEU A 570 14.95 -11.75 16.45
C LEU A 570 13.60 -11.03 16.26
N CYS A 571 12.98 -11.17 15.08
CA CYS A 571 11.67 -10.59 14.86
C CYS A 571 10.69 -11.24 15.82
N ARG A 572 9.96 -10.41 16.56
CA ARG A 572 8.88 -10.81 17.42
C ARG A 572 7.73 -11.41 16.61
N TYR A 573 7.41 -10.77 15.49
CA TYR A 573 6.39 -11.20 14.55
C TYR A 573 6.87 -10.94 13.13
N ALA A 574 6.46 -11.77 12.17
CA ALA A 574 6.73 -11.53 10.76
C ALA A 574 5.63 -12.10 9.85
N LEU A 575 5.42 -11.44 8.71
CA LEU A 575 4.40 -11.81 7.72
C LEU A 575 4.91 -11.59 6.28
N LEU A 576 4.23 -12.24 5.33
CA LEU A 576 4.54 -12.18 3.91
C LEU A 576 3.89 -10.94 3.27
N LEU A 577 4.59 -10.28 2.33
CA LEU A 577 4.03 -9.24 1.45
C LEU A 577 3.83 -9.81 0.03
N ASP A 578 3.60 -8.96 -0.97
CA ASP A 578 3.52 -9.46 -2.35
C ASP A 578 4.87 -10.02 -2.84
N ILE A 579 4.86 -10.79 -3.93
CA ILE A 579 5.98 -11.64 -4.36
C ILE A 579 6.16 -11.65 -5.89
N ASN A 580 7.12 -12.45 -6.37
CA ASN A 580 7.36 -12.85 -7.76
C ASN A 580 8.06 -11.85 -8.68
N ALA A 581 8.09 -10.55 -8.38
CA ALA A 581 8.74 -9.57 -9.25
C ALA A 581 9.18 -8.31 -8.50
N LEU A 582 10.15 -7.58 -9.06
CA LEU A 582 10.65 -6.34 -8.47
C LEU A 582 9.56 -5.28 -8.29
N GLU A 583 8.55 -5.24 -9.18
CA GLU A 583 7.37 -4.39 -9.01
C GLU A 583 6.45 -4.77 -7.85
N HIS A 584 6.56 -6.00 -7.32
CA HIS A 584 5.74 -6.49 -6.21
C HIS A 584 6.52 -6.56 -4.90
N THR A 585 7.86 -6.51 -4.99
CA THR A 585 8.76 -6.45 -3.83
C THR A 585 9.55 -5.15 -3.79
N TYR A 586 9.00 -4.09 -4.39
CA TYR A 586 9.61 -2.77 -4.48
C TYR A 586 9.82 -2.17 -3.09
N LEU A 587 11.00 -1.60 -2.87
CA LEU A 587 11.28 -0.68 -1.76
C LEU A 587 12.18 0.45 -2.26
N ALA A 588 11.79 1.68 -1.93
CA ALA A 588 12.61 2.86 -2.11
C ALA A 588 12.67 3.69 -0.83
N VAL A 589 13.83 4.31 -0.61
CA VAL A 589 14.07 5.30 0.45
C VAL A 589 14.33 6.66 -0.18
N TYR A 590 13.86 7.71 0.49
CA TYR A 590 13.88 9.08 -0.01
C TYR A 590 14.69 9.97 0.91
N ARG A 591 15.55 10.76 0.29
CA ARG A 591 16.28 11.82 0.97
C ARG A 591 15.76 13.16 0.48
N HIS A 592 15.28 13.95 1.43
CA HIS A 592 14.96 15.36 1.25
C HIS A 592 16.10 16.17 1.89
N GLN A 593 16.89 16.88 1.10
CA GLN A 593 17.92 17.81 1.55
C GLN A 593 17.75 19.14 0.83
N CYS A 594 17.18 20.15 1.50
CA CYS A 594 16.87 21.45 0.92
C CYS A 594 16.08 21.32 -0.40
N SER A 595 16.65 21.75 -1.52
CA SER A 595 16.06 21.62 -2.87
C SER A 595 16.37 20.30 -3.57
N GLU A 596 17.20 19.44 -2.97
CA GLU A 596 17.61 18.15 -3.52
C GLU A 596 16.71 17.03 -3.01
N PHE A 597 16.09 16.33 -3.95
CA PHE A 597 15.33 15.11 -3.70
C PHE A 597 16.05 13.95 -4.40
N SER A 598 16.44 12.93 -3.63
CA SER A 598 17.05 11.72 -4.20
C SER A 598 16.28 10.48 -3.78
N VAL A 599 16.15 9.55 -4.73
CA VAL A 599 15.57 8.22 -4.54
C VAL A 599 16.68 7.18 -4.58
N GLN A 600 16.68 6.27 -3.59
CA GLN A 600 17.52 5.08 -3.60
C GLN A 600 16.62 3.85 -3.48
N HIS A 601 16.88 2.83 -4.29
CA HIS A 601 16.11 1.61 -4.30
C HIS A 601 16.86 0.51 -3.55
N LEU A 602 16.16 -0.39 -2.86
CA LEU A 602 16.80 -1.52 -2.19
C LEU A 602 17.62 -2.34 -3.20
N ILE A 603 16.99 -2.69 -4.32
CA ILE A 603 17.63 -3.35 -5.46
C ILE A 603 17.63 -2.37 -6.63
N LYS A 604 18.79 -2.11 -7.24
CA LYS A 604 18.96 -1.14 -8.34
C LYS A 604 17.96 -1.34 -9.47
N GLY A 605 17.68 -2.60 -9.84
CA GLY A 605 16.70 -2.94 -10.86
C GLY A 605 15.28 -2.41 -10.63
N MET A 606 14.91 -2.06 -9.39
CA MET A 606 13.60 -1.46 -9.08
C MET A 606 13.43 -0.05 -9.67
N SER A 607 14.52 0.65 -10.02
CA SER A 607 14.45 2.01 -10.56
C SER A 607 13.77 2.10 -11.92
N VAL A 608 13.62 0.97 -12.63
CA VAL A 608 12.90 0.91 -13.92
C VAL A 608 11.41 1.20 -13.78
N LEU A 609 10.91 1.17 -12.55
CA LEU A 609 9.52 1.44 -12.21
C LEU A 609 9.26 2.93 -11.99
N ASP A 610 10.31 3.74 -11.85
CA ASP A 610 10.15 5.18 -11.79
C ASP A 610 9.88 5.75 -13.20
N GLN A 611 9.14 6.85 -13.26
CA GLN A 611 8.97 7.59 -14.51
C GLN A 611 10.04 8.67 -14.63
N THR A 612 10.30 9.13 -15.84
CA THR A 612 11.23 10.23 -16.11
C THR A 612 10.51 11.32 -16.87
N ARG A 613 10.63 12.57 -16.41
CA ARG A 613 10.13 13.75 -17.14
C ARG A 613 11.26 14.76 -17.29
N GLY A 614 11.77 14.89 -18.52
CA GLY A 614 13.01 15.62 -18.76
C GLY A 614 14.17 14.93 -18.03
N ASN A 615 14.92 15.69 -17.22
CA ASN A 615 16.04 15.15 -16.43
C ASN A 615 15.65 14.82 -14.97
N ARG A 616 14.35 14.77 -14.64
CA ARG A 616 13.87 14.49 -13.29
C ARG A 616 13.24 13.11 -13.19
N VAL A 617 13.68 12.35 -12.19
CA VAL A 617 13.04 11.09 -11.78
C VAL A 617 11.75 11.41 -11.04
N ILE A 618 10.70 10.68 -11.37
CA ILE A 618 9.37 10.73 -10.78
C ILE A 618 9.15 9.37 -10.12
N PRO A 619 9.36 9.25 -8.79
CA PRO A 619 9.31 7.97 -8.13
C PRO A 619 7.92 7.36 -8.12
N ARG A 620 7.85 6.03 -8.23
CA ARG A 620 6.60 5.29 -8.00
C ARG A 620 6.00 5.61 -6.63
N PHE A 621 4.67 5.61 -6.53
CA PHE A 621 3.86 5.95 -5.34
C PHE A 621 3.93 7.40 -4.84
N LEU A 622 5.02 8.14 -5.13
CA LEU A 622 5.17 9.55 -4.76
C LEU A 622 4.84 10.51 -5.88
N GLY A 623 5.24 10.18 -7.09
CA GLY A 623 5.16 11.11 -8.23
C GLY A 623 3.95 10.90 -9.11
N TYR A 624 3.34 9.72 -9.09
CA TYR A 624 2.13 9.39 -9.86
C TYR A 624 1.29 8.29 -9.18
N PRO A 625 -0.03 8.20 -9.49
CA PRO A 625 -0.93 7.14 -9.04
C PRO A 625 -0.54 5.73 -9.48
N ASP A 626 -0.64 4.75 -8.60
CA ASP A 626 -0.38 3.33 -8.87
C ASP A 626 -1.67 2.48 -8.78
N ASN A 627 -1.69 1.32 -9.44
CA ASN A 627 -2.80 0.39 -9.34
C ASN A 627 -2.73 -0.50 -8.08
N ARG A 628 -1.55 -0.63 -7.45
CA ARG A 628 -1.31 -1.45 -6.26
C ARG A 628 -1.36 -0.63 -4.97
N ASP A 629 -1.72 -1.32 -3.89
CA ASP A 629 -1.59 -0.82 -2.53
C ASP A 629 -0.13 -0.83 -2.08
N PHE A 630 0.20 0.10 -1.18
CA PHE A 630 1.56 0.27 -0.68
C PHE A 630 1.56 0.86 0.72
N PHE A 631 2.67 0.63 1.41
CA PHE A 631 2.99 1.29 2.67
C PHE A 631 4.01 2.40 2.43
N TYR A 632 3.99 3.40 3.30
CA TYR A 632 4.96 4.49 3.28
C TYR A 632 5.35 4.90 4.69
N LEU A 633 6.61 5.30 4.87
CA LEU A 633 7.10 5.79 6.16
C LEU A 633 7.16 7.31 6.15
N LEU A 634 6.72 7.93 7.24
CA LEU A 634 6.76 9.37 7.44
C LEU A 634 7.68 9.72 8.60
N LYS A 635 8.58 10.68 8.41
CA LYS A 635 9.37 11.23 9.52
C LYS A 635 8.45 11.92 10.52
N LYS A 636 8.51 11.54 11.80
CA LYS A 636 7.74 12.21 12.85
C LYS A 636 8.15 13.69 12.98
N VAL A 637 7.16 14.54 13.27
CA VAL A 637 7.38 15.98 13.48
C VAL A 637 7.76 16.17 14.94
N ASN A 638 9.06 16.33 15.20
CA ASN A 638 9.75 16.31 16.51
C ASN A 638 9.96 14.89 17.10
N PRO A 639 11.09 14.23 16.76
CA PRO A 639 11.49 12.94 17.34
C PRO A 639 11.99 13.04 18.79
#